data_AF-A0A920Q006-F1
#
_entry.id   AF-A0A920Q006-F1
#
_cell.length_a   1.000
_cell.length_b   1.000
_cell.length_c   1.000
_cell.angle_alpha   90.00
_cell.angle_beta   90.00
_cell.angle_gamma   90.00
#
_symmetry.space_group_name_H-M   'P 1'
#
loop_
_entity.id
_entity.type
_entity.pdbx_description
1 polymer ?
#
loop_
_entity_poly.entity_id
_entity_poly.type
_entity_poly.pdbx_seq_one_letter_code
_entity_poly.pdbx_strand_id
1 'polypeptide(L)'
;MFGRARALVALLLGLALVASACGSDGADDASSSASGGDSAAATTAAPAASDSSDSSDAPATTAAPATTAAPAQEEVGTVEDHLGDGSLGEVRVGPGEEIQIRSLNAISGDVAFLGVPNQRGVELAIADYGPIAGHDVTIGTGLDDLCSADGGQAAAQTIVADEQVVGVIGTSCSGAATAASPLISEAGMVMISGSNTSPALTSDLAGTAGPNYHAGYYRTAHNDLYQGAAAANFALDVLGVGTAAAIHDGDPYTQGLAQAFANAFEAGGGTITGFTAVNKGDTDMVPVLTEVAAGGPELLFFPIFQPEGDFIIQQASQVPGLDSTTMMAADGLLNSNYMALAETEGMYFSGPDIRYGTNYNQSTGQTADAFLAAYNAEWGEDPAAPFWAHSYDATTLLLDAIAAASYDDGGTLVIDRAGVREHLNSVTDYSGIIGLITCDAFGDCGSQKITVIGHADSGDIAASNANVVYEYAPGGSSQGDGELVAPSAMPGVGTSLTMCRANWASGYIQAEIVRQILQQAGYEVSDPSVIELGPSNAYTAMAEGSCDFWANSWYPGHFSWFENQLTDGSLVGDHVEAVPGLFQDSGVQGFLVTKTWAEDNNVSTIDQINRDESLWSQFDSDGNGKGEILGCPESWTCDDIIENQIAWGNGTEPWDNMEETKAEYDALFAEMVNRVNAGEPGILYTWSPASYLTVLVPGDNVLWLSVEAVLDDSNPLGKEGGENHQQEEGFTAFGADMCTQPCQLGWSAADIQVSARTDMLDANDGFLRKLFPLIKPSILDISFLQVDQTDGDGSQAHVAELASGWMADNADHVDAWIAEAMKPVNLTPGVGTSLTMCRANWASGYIQAEIVRQILQQAGYEVSDPSVIELGPSNAYTAMAEGSCDFWANSWYPGHFSWFENQLTDGSLVGDHVEAVPGLFQDSGVQGFLVTKTWAEDNNVSTIDQINRDESLWSQFDSDGNGKGEILGCPESWTCDDIIENQIAWGNGTEPWDNMEETKAEYDALFAEMVNRVNAGEPGILYTWSPASYLTVLVPGDNVLWLSVEAVLDDSNPLGKEGGENHQQEEGFTAFGADMCTQPCQLGWSAADIQVSARTDMLDANDGFLRDLFPLIKPSILDISFLQVDQTDGDGSQAHVAELASGWMADNADHVDAWIAEAAAG
;
A
#
# COMPACT_ATOMS: atom_id res chain seq x y z
N MET A 1 2.15 -46.05 5.31
CA MET A 1 1.96 -47.44 5.84
C MET A 1 0.49 -47.62 6.28
N PHE A 2 -0.07 -48.84 6.34
CA PHE A 2 -1.50 -49.17 6.60
C PHE A 2 -2.21 -48.31 7.69
N GLY A 3 -3.51 -47.95 7.60
CA GLY A 3 -4.54 -48.16 6.57
C GLY A 3 -5.95 -48.51 7.12
N ARG A 4 -6.96 -48.61 6.22
CA ARG A 4 -8.43 -48.96 6.36
C ARG A 4 -9.36 -47.77 6.05
N ALA A 5 -10.34 -47.79 5.12
CA ALA A 5 -11.44 -48.74 4.79
C ALA A 5 -12.64 -48.64 5.78
N ARG A 6 -13.94 -48.59 5.38
CA ARG A 6 -14.69 -48.78 4.10
C ARG A 6 -16.21 -48.45 4.36
N ALA A 7 -17.22 -48.41 3.45
CA ALA A 7 -17.39 -48.66 2.00
C ALA A 7 -18.82 -48.31 1.48
N LEU A 8 -18.93 -47.76 0.24
CA LEU A 8 -19.98 -47.98 -0.81
C LEU A 8 -21.47 -47.61 -0.52
N VAL A 9 -22.32 -47.02 -1.39
CA VAL A 9 -22.57 -46.97 -2.87
C VAL A 9 -23.82 -47.76 -3.32
N ALA A 10 -24.78 -47.07 -3.97
CA ALA A 10 -25.86 -47.63 -4.82
C ALA A 10 -26.51 -46.53 -5.70
N LEU A 11 -27.30 -46.87 -6.73
CA LEU A 11 -26.86 -46.68 -8.12
C LEU A 11 -28.03 -46.67 -9.17
N LEU A 12 -28.10 -45.61 -10.00
CA LEU A 12 -28.69 -45.51 -11.36
C LEU A 12 -30.23 -45.57 -11.64
N LEU A 13 -30.56 -45.03 -12.83
CA LEU A 13 -31.79 -45.10 -13.68
C LEU A 13 -32.97 -44.14 -13.35
N GLY A 14 -33.52 -43.37 -14.31
CA GLY A 14 -33.06 -43.07 -15.68
C GLY A 14 -34.09 -42.44 -16.66
N LEU A 15 -33.59 -41.59 -17.57
CA LEU A 15 -34.13 -41.15 -18.89
C LEU A 15 -35.53 -40.47 -19.06
N ALA A 16 -35.47 -39.14 -19.28
CA ALA A 16 -35.62 -38.48 -20.60
C ALA A 16 -36.98 -37.96 -21.18
N LEU A 17 -36.83 -36.90 -22.01
CA LEU A 17 -37.64 -36.42 -23.16
C LEU A 17 -38.88 -35.48 -23.00
N VAL A 18 -38.61 -34.17 -23.01
CA VAL A 18 -38.87 -33.21 -24.13
C VAL A 18 -40.30 -32.77 -24.55
N ALA A 19 -40.51 -31.45 -24.44
CA ALA A 19 -41.25 -30.48 -25.28
C ALA A 19 -42.81 -30.39 -25.38
N SER A 20 -43.27 -29.14 -25.19
CA SER A 20 -44.43 -28.47 -25.83
C SER A 20 -45.86 -28.96 -25.46
N ALA A 21 -46.93 -28.15 -25.53
CA ALA A 21 -47.14 -26.89 -26.26
C ALA A 21 -48.16 -25.95 -25.58
N CYS A 22 -48.44 -24.78 -26.21
CA CYS A 22 -49.43 -23.78 -25.79
C CYS A 22 -50.89 -24.26 -25.91
N GLY A 23 -51.86 -23.59 -25.25
CA GLY A 23 -53.27 -23.66 -25.69
C GLY A 23 -54.40 -23.37 -24.70
N SER A 24 -54.51 -22.12 -24.24
CA SER A 24 -55.74 -21.28 -24.23
C SER A 24 -57.12 -21.73 -23.65
N ASP A 25 -57.84 -20.70 -23.21
CA ASP A 25 -59.31 -20.54 -23.09
C ASP A 25 -60.06 -21.09 -21.85
N GLY A 26 -60.79 -20.17 -21.19
CA GLY A 26 -61.59 -20.44 -19.99
C GLY A 26 -62.13 -19.18 -19.30
N ALA A 27 -62.59 -18.17 -20.05
CA ALA A 27 -63.16 -16.94 -19.50
C ALA A 27 -64.65 -17.10 -19.11
N ASP A 28 -65.11 -16.38 -18.08
CA ASP A 28 -66.04 -15.23 -18.24
C ASP A 28 -66.68 -14.79 -16.90
N ASP A 29 -67.00 -13.49 -16.83
CA ASP A 29 -67.98 -12.79 -15.98
C ASP A 29 -67.93 -12.85 -14.42
N ALA A 30 -68.37 -11.81 -13.67
CA ALA A 30 -68.39 -10.35 -13.88
C ALA A 30 -69.01 -9.61 -12.67
N SER A 31 -68.57 -8.36 -12.48
CA SER A 31 -69.36 -7.19 -12.03
C SER A 31 -69.72 -6.96 -10.54
N SER A 32 -69.50 -5.68 -10.16
CA SER A 32 -70.30 -4.85 -9.22
C SER A 32 -70.21 -5.09 -7.70
N SER A 33 -70.33 -4.08 -6.83
CA SER A 33 -70.08 -2.63 -6.99
C SER A 33 -70.19 -1.87 -5.64
N ALA A 34 -69.23 -0.98 -5.35
CA ALA A 34 -69.37 0.31 -4.64
C ALA A 34 -69.93 0.40 -3.19
N SER A 35 -69.41 1.41 -2.46
CA SER A 35 -69.91 2.02 -1.19
C SER A 35 -70.03 1.08 0.03
N GLY A 36 -69.38 1.31 1.18
CA GLY A 36 -68.98 2.56 1.82
C GLY A 36 -69.57 2.60 3.25
N GLY A 37 -68.94 3.30 4.20
CA GLY A 37 -69.54 3.61 5.51
C GLY A 37 -68.75 3.19 6.75
N ASP A 38 -67.87 4.08 7.20
CA ASP A 38 -67.83 4.66 8.56
C ASP A 38 -67.66 3.83 9.86
N SER A 39 -67.07 4.51 10.84
CA SER A 39 -67.22 4.35 12.30
C SER A 39 -66.59 3.14 13.03
N ALA A 40 -65.33 3.36 13.43
CA ALA A 40 -64.90 3.54 14.82
C ALA A 40 -65.24 2.52 15.94
N ALA A 41 -64.17 2.11 16.63
CA ALA A 41 -64.02 1.90 18.09
C ALA A 41 -64.92 0.88 18.82
N ALA A 42 -64.29 -0.12 19.48
CA ALA A 42 -63.96 -0.04 20.92
C ALA A 42 -63.61 -1.41 21.55
N THR A 43 -62.53 -1.44 22.34
CA THR A 43 -62.31 -2.23 23.58
C THR A 43 -62.93 -3.63 23.75
N THR A 44 -62.10 -4.63 24.08
CA THR A 44 -62.07 -5.23 25.45
C THR A 44 -60.92 -6.24 25.62
N ALA A 45 -60.54 -6.50 26.88
CA ALA A 45 -59.40 -7.34 27.25
C ALA A 45 -59.72 -8.85 27.35
N ALA A 46 -58.67 -9.66 27.56
CA ALA A 46 -58.69 -11.11 27.58
C ALA A 46 -59.42 -11.78 28.78
N PRO A 47 -59.74 -13.08 28.68
CA PRO A 47 -59.88 -14.00 29.80
C PRO A 47 -58.71 -15.02 29.85
N ALA A 48 -58.36 -15.50 31.05
CA ALA A 48 -57.17 -16.33 31.29
C ALA A 48 -57.46 -17.84 31.55
N ALA A 49 -56.46 -18.65 31.20
CA ALA A 49 -55.97 -19.89 31.82
C ALA A 49 -56.92 -20.95 32.45
N SER A 50 -56.82 -22.20 31.96
CA SER A 50 -56.57 -23.46 32.70
C SER A 50 -56.34 -24.63 31.69
N ASP A 51 -55.74 -25.80 31.97
CA ASP A 51 -55.12 -26.37 33.19
C ASP A 51 -54.21 -27.59 32.84
N SER A 52 -53.31 -28.01 33.75
CA SER A 52 -52.65 -29.36 33.85
C SER A 52 -51.66 -29.83 32.73
N SER A 53 -50.63 -30.67 32.94
CA SER A 53 -50.09 -31.39 34.14
C SER A 53 -48.59 -31.80 34.05
N ASP A 54 -47.97 -32.06 35.21
CA ASP A 54 -46.76 -32.86 35.52
C ASP A 54 -46.44 -34.10 34.63
N SER A 55 -45.21 -34.66 34.54
CA SER A 55 -43.87 -34.34 35.14
C SER A 55 -42.72 -35.16 34.49
N SER A 56 -41.44 -34.78 34.72
CA SER A 56 -40.17 -35.59 34.66
C SER A 56 -39.80 -36.29 33.32
N ASP A 57 -38.57 -36.30 32.82
CA ASP A 57 -37.23 -36.19 33.44
C ASP A 57 -36.24 -35.34 32.59
N ALA A 58 -35.13 -34.89 33.19
CA ALA A 58 -34.02 -34.20 32.51
C ALA A 58 -32.88 -35.18 32.13
N PRO A 59 -31.94 -34.77 31.24
CA PRO A 59 -30.68 -34.28 31.79
C PRO A 59 -29.99 -33.12 31.02
N ALA A 60 -29.08 -32.44 31.74
CA ALA A 60 -27.94 -31.67 31.23
C ALA A 60 -28.19 -30.50 30.27
N THR A 61 -28.47 -29.32 30.83
CA THR A 61 -28.11 -28.03 30.22
C THR A 61 -26.59 -27.84 30.17
N THR A 62 -26.02 -27.62 29.00
CA THR A 62 -24.77 -26.83 28.89
C THR A 62 -25.09 -25.36 29.18
N ALA A 63 -24.15 -24.64 29.80
CA ALA A 63 -24.40 -23.28 30.25
C ALA A 63 -24.42 -22.27 29.09
N ALA A 64 -25.22 -21.21 29.24
CA ALA A 64 -25.01 -19.97 28.50
C ALA A 64 -23.68 -19.32 28.96
N PRO A 65 -23.06 -18.44 28.15
CA PRO A 65 -21.98 -17.57 28.61
C PRO A 65 -22.38 -16.80 29.87
N ALA A 66 -21.40 -16.51 30.74
CA ALA A 66 -21.67 -15.77 31.96
C ALA A 66 -21.99 -14.31 31.62
N THR A 67 -23.13 -13.81 32.10
CA THR A 67 -23.41 -12.37 32.15
C THR A 67 -22.29 -11.67 32.90
N THR A 68 -21.62 -10.72 32.25
CA THR A 68 -20.71 -9.78 32.89
C THR A 68 -21.43 -9.12 34.06
N ALA A 69 -20.78 -9.00 35.23
CA ALA A 69 -21.39 -8.33 36.35
C ALA A 69 -21.42 -6.82 36.07
N ALA A 70 -22.61 -6.20 36.20
CA ALA A 70 -22.76 -4.75 36.15
C ALA A 70 -21.80 -4.07 37.15
N PRO A 71 -21.32 -2.85 36.85
CA PRO A 71 -20.45 -2.10 37.75
C PRO A 71 -21.08 -1.96 39.14
N ALA A 72 -20.23 -1.97 40.17
CA ALA A 72 -20.71 -1.83 41.54
C ALA A 72 -21.20 -0.39 41.76
N GLN A 73 -22.50 -0.23 42.03
CA GLN A 73 -23.11 1.06 42.38
C GLN A 73 -22.29 1.75 43.48
N GLU A 74 -21.89 3.01 43.26
CA GLU A 74 -21.27 3.82 44.29
C GLU A 74 -22.26 4.10 45.43
N GLU A 75 -21.75 4.25 46.67
CA GLU A 75 -22.61 4.73 47.77
C GLU A 75 -22.95 6.19 47.51
N VAL A 76 -24.25 6.52 47.56
CA VAL A 76 -24.80 7.86 47.32
C VAL A 76 -23.99 8.93 48.05
N GLY A 77 -23.56 9.95 47.31
CA GLY A 77 -22.70 11.02 47.83
C GLY A 77 -23.27 11.69 49.08
N THR A 78 -22.38 12.13 49.99
CA THR A 78 -22.85 12.88 51.16
C THR A 78 -23.17 14.33 50.78
N VAL A 79 -23.85 15.05 51.66
CA VAL A 79 -24.19 16.47 51.46
C VAL A 79 -22.95 17.37 51.22
N GLU A 80 -21.73 16.90 51.56
CA GLU A 80 -20.48 17.63 51.30
C GLU A 80 -19.78 17.24 49.96
N ASP A 81 -20.30 16.26 49.20
CA ASP A 81 -19.59 15.61 48.06
C ASP A 81 -20.32 15.68 46.70
N HIS A 82 -21.54 16.23 46.60
CA HIS A 82 -22.33 16.28 45.36
C HIS A 82 -21.99 17.48 44.44
N LEU A 83 -22.30 17.37 43.15
CA LEU A 83 -22.23 18.49 42.20
C LEU A 83 -23.42 19.46 42.35
N GLY A 84 -23.21 20.74 42.07
CA GLY A 84 -24.22 21.79 42.13
C GLY A 84 -24.11 22.80 43.28
N ASP A 85 -24.92 23.86 43.22
CA ASP A 85 -25.00 24.97 44.19
C ASP A 85 -26.44 25.36 44.57
N GLY A 86 -27.43 24.59 44.11
CA GLY A 86 -28.87 24.81 44.26
C GLY A 86 -29.45 25.92 43.37
N SER A 87 -28.66 26.58 42.51
CA SER A 87 -29.12 27.77 41.76
C SER A 87 -30.22 27.51 40.73
N LEU A 88 -30.33 26.28 40.22
CA LEU A 88 -31.37 25.83 39.29
C LEU A 88 -32.49 25.00 39.96
N GLY A 89 -32.39 24.81 41.27
CA GLY A 89 -33.41 24.15 42.09
C GLY A 89 -33.25 22.63 42.23
N GLU A 90 -33.55 22.16 43.45
CA GLU A 90 -33.55 20.75 43.84
C GLU A 90 -34.84 20.01 43.41
N VAL A 91 -34.70 18.80 42.88
CA VAL A 91 -35.78 17.78 42.87
C VAL A 91 -35.60 16.87 44.09
N ARG A 92 -36.71 16.42 44.70
CA ARG A 92 -36.69 15.61 45.93
C ARG A 92 -37.60 14.40 45.80
N VAL A 93 -37.02 13.21 45.73
CA VAL A 93 -37.70 11.94 45.46
C VAL A 93 -37.79 11.11 46.75
N GLY A 94 -39.01 10.84 47.21
CA GLY A 94 -39.27 10.11 48.45
C GLY A 94 -39.11 8.58 48.31
N PRO A 95 -38.99 7.83 49.42
CA PRO A 95 -38.77 6.38 49.38
C PRO A 95 -39.83 5.60 48.59
N GLY A 96 -39.43 5.05 47.44
CA GLY A 96 -40.32 4.31 46.52
C GLY A 96 -41.10 5.19 45.55
N GLU A 97 -40.68 6.45 45.36
CA GLU A 97 -41.10 7.31 44.25
C GLU A 97 -40.03 7.24 43.13
N GLU A 98 -40.47 7.36 41.87
CA GLU A 98 -39.62 7.20 40.67
C GLU A 98 -38.99 8.54 40.26
N ILE A 99 -37.72 8.53 39.81
CA ILE A 99 -37.06 9.71 39.25
C ILE A 99 -37.72 10.08 37.92
N GLN A 100 -38.16 11.32 37.78
CA GLN A 100 -38.88 11.79 36.60
C GLN A 100 -37.94 12.46 35.60
N ILE A 101 -37.81 11.87 34.41
CA ILE A 101 -37.37 12.57 33.19
C ILE A 101 -38.53 12.59 32.19
N ARG A 102 -38.36 13.21 31.02
CA ARG A 102 -39.40 13.22 29.96
C ARG A 102 -38.79 12.94 28.59
N SER A 103 -39.46 12.13 27.79
CA SER A 103 -39.19 12.01 26.35
C SER A 103 -40.06 13.02 25.60
N LEU A 104 -39.45 13.78 24.69
CA LEU A 104 -40.09 14.75 23.82
C LEU A 104 -39.65 14.49 22.37
N ASN A 105 -40.50 13.86 21.57
CA ASN A 105 -40.13 13.37 20.24
C ASN A 105 -41.33 13.42 19.27
N ALA A 106 -41.09 13.38 17.96
CA ALA A 106 -42.13 13.29 16.94
C ALA A 106 -42.67 11.84 16.90
N ILE A 107 -43.69 11.54 17.71
CA ILE A 107 -44.20 10.17 17.92
C ILE A 107 -45.55 9.91 17.22
N SER A 108 -46.07 10.90 16.49
CA SER A 108 -47.19 10.71 15.57
C SER A 108 -47.09 11.64 14.35
N GLY A 109 -47.97 11.43 13.36
CA GLY A 109 -47.89 12.09 12.06
C GLY A 109 -46.82 11.48 11.15
N ASP A 110 -46.50 12.18 10.06
CA ASP A 110 -45.73 11.61 8.96
C ASP A 110 -44.23 11.49 9.27
N VAL A 111 -43.71 12.24 10.25
CA VAL A 111 -42.31 12.17 10.73
C VAL A 111 -42.12 11.17 11.89
N ALA A 112 -43.13 10.34 12.20
CA ALA A 112 -43.06 9.36 13.30
C ALA A 112 -41.96 8.29 13.13
N PHE A 113 -41.47 8.09 11.90
CA PHE A 113 -40.35 7.18 11.61
C PHE A 113 -39.05 7.59 12.32
N LEU A 114 -38.90 8.87 12.68
CA LEU A 114 -37.72 9.41 13.38
C LEU A 114 -37.89 9.35 14.90
N GLY A 115 -38.99 9.86 15.43
CA GLY A 115 -39.17 10.00 16.89
C GLY A 115 -39.52 8.71 17.63
N VAL A 116 -40.10 7.71 16.96
CA VAL A 116 -40.41 6.41 17.59
C VAL A 116 -39.13 5.60 17.88
N PRO A 117 -38.16 5.41 16.95
CA PRO A 117 -36.86 4.84 17.28
C PRO A 117 -36.11 5.61 18.37
N ASN A 118 -36.15 6.95 18.34
CA ASN A 118 -35.51 7.77 19.36
C ASN A 118 -36.10 7.52 20.76
N GLN A 119 -37.44 7.53 20.92
CA GLN A 119 -38.06 7.22 22.22
C GLN A 119 -37.74 5.80 22.69
N ARG A 120 -37.79 4.80 21.80
CA ARG A 120 -37.41 3.42 22.13
C ARG A 120 -35.95 3.32 22.59
N GLY A 121 -35.06 4.15 22.04
CA GLY A 121 -33.68 4.31 22.51
C GLY A 121 -33.59 4.78 23.97
N VAL A 122 -34.42 5.76 24.35
CA VAL A 122 -34.55 6.22 25.75
C VAL A 122 -35.11 5.11 26.66
N GLU A 123 -36.09 4.35 26.18
CA GLU A 123 -36.70 3.25 26.93
C GLU A 123 -35.72 2.10 27.22
N LEU A 124 -34.88 1.72 26.25
CA LEU A 124 -33.81 0.74 26.46
C LEU A 124 -32.69 1.27 27.36
N ALA A 125 -32.21 2.50 27.14
CA ALA A 125 -31.15 3.10 27.99
C ALA A 125 -31.52 3.14 29.48
N ILE A 126 -32.78 3.41 29.81
CA ILE A 126 -33.27 3.35 31.20
C ILE A 126 -33.28 1.91 31.74
N ALA A 127 -33.67 0.93 30.92
CA ALA A 127 -33.74 -0.47 31.31
C ALA A 127 -32.34 -1.09 31.53
N ASP A 128 -31.37 -0.71 30.70
CA ASP A 128 -29.99 -1.18 30.75
C ASP A 128 -29.18 -0.50 31.88
N TYR A 129 -29.43 0.79 32.14
CA TYR A 129 -28.78 1.52 33.24
C TYR A 129 -29.36 1.15 34.62
N GLY A 130 -30.68 0.97 34.72
CA GLY A 130 -31.36 0.59 35.95
C GLY A 130 -31.50 1.71 37.01
N PRO A 131 -31.74 1.36 38.28
CA PRO A 131 -32.16 2.32 39.30
C PRO A 131 -31.02 3.12 39.93
N ILE A 132 -31.08 4.45 39.81
CA ILE A 132 -30.16 5.40 40.45
C ILE A 132 -30.49 5.48 41.95
N ALA A 133 -29.48 5.31 42.81
CA ALA A 133 -29.63 5.37 44.27
C ALA A 133 -30.72 4.42 44.86
N GLY A 134 -31.15 3.41 44.12
CA GLY A 134 -32.26 2.52 44.48
C GLY A 134 -33.66 3.04 44.15
N HIS A 135 -33.77 4.09 43.34
CA HIS A 135 -35.01 4.60 42.75
C HIS A 135 -35.06 4.28 41.25
N ASP A 136 -36.19 3.74 40.78
CA ASP A 136 -36.43 3.51 39.36
C ASP A 136 -36.60 4.85 38.61
N VAL A 137 -36.24 4.90 37.33
CA VAL A 137 -36.33 6.11 36.48
C VAL A 137 -37.44 5.95 35.44
N THR A 138 -38.15 7.03 35.11
CA THR A 138 -39.24 6.99 34.12
C THR A 138 -39.33 8.24 33.24
N ILE A 139 -39.64 8.04 31.96
CA ILE A 139 -40.04 9.11 31.02
C ILE A 139 -41.51 9.54 31.19
N GLY A 140 -42.30 8.81 31.98
CA GLY A 140 -43.74 9.01 32.08
C GLY A 140 -44.48 8.57 30.81
N THR A 141 -45.35 9.43 30.28
CA THR A 141 -45.91 9.26 28.93
C THR A 141 -45.12 10.18 27.99
N GLY A 142 -44.56 9.62 26.91
CA GLY A 142 -43.87 10.38 25.88
C GLY A 142 -44.73 11.54 25.33
N LEU A 143 -44.10 12.69 25.13
CA LEU A 143 -44.75 13.90 24.65
C LEU A 143 -44.42 14.12 23.17
N ASP A 144 -45.45 14.46 22.40
CA ASP A 144 -45.33 14.62 20.95
C ASP A 144 -44.95 16.06 20.58
N ASP A 145 -43.80 16.24 19.91
CA ASP A 145 -43.35 17.54 19.40
C ASP A 145 -43.94 17.89 18.02
N LEU A 146 -44.55 16.90 17.34
CA LEU A 146 -45.15 17.00 16.00
C LEU A 146 -44.20 17.58 14.93
N CYS A 147 -42.88 17.43 15.11
CA CYS A 147 -41.84 18.05 14.28
C CYS A 147 -42.05 19.56 14.06
N SER A 148 -42.53 20.27 15.10
CA SER A 148 -43.06 21.64 14.97
C SER A 148 -42.76 22.54 16.17
N ALA A 149 -42.59 23.84 15.92
CA ALA A 149 -42.39 24.84 16.97
C ALA A 149 -43.61 24.96 17.92
N ASP A 150 -44.84 24.91 17.40
CA ASP A 150 -46.06 24.97 18.22
C ASP A 150 -46.21 23.72 19.11
N GLY A 151 -45.89 22.52 18.58
CA GLY A 151 -45.90 21.26 19.32
C GLY A 151 -44.83 21.22 20.40
N GLY A 152 -43.57 21.49 20.03
CA GLY A 152 -42.45 21.61 20.96
C GLY A 152 -42.72 22.62 22.10
N GLN A 153 -43.30 23.79 21.79
CA GLN A 153 -43.69 24.77 22.80
C GLN A 153 -44.80 24.25 23.73
N ALA A 154 -45.84 23.59 23.20
CA ALA A 154 -46.96 23.07 23.99
C ALA A 154 -46.55 21.91 24.90
N ALA A 155 -45.67 21.04 24.41
CA ALA A 155 -45.08 19.96 25.19
C ALA A 155 -44.13 20.50 26.26
N ALA A 156 -43.23 21.43 25.93
CA ALA A 156 -42.36 22.09 26.91
C ALA A 156 -43.15 22.81 28.01
N GLN A 157 -44.25 23.50 27.68
CA GLN A 157 -45.17 24.08 28.67
C GLN A 157 -45.81 23.04 29.59
N THR A 158 -45.95 21.80 29.14
CA THR A 158 -46.46 20.67 29.94
C THR A 158 -45.36 20.09 30.84
N ILE A 159 -44.12 20.01 30.34
CA ILE A 159 -42.94 19.55 31.10
C ILE A 159 -42.63 20.52 32.26
N VAL A 160 -42.47 21.82 31.98
CA VAL A 160 -42.04 22.80 33.00
C VAL A 160 -43.12 23.13 34.04
N ALA A 161 -44.33 22.61 33.86
CA ALA A 161 -45.39 22.65 34.87
C ALA A 161 -45.27 21.54 35.93
N ASP A 162 -44.39 20.56 35.72
CA ASP A 162 -44.09 19.46 36.64
C ASP A 162 -42.73 19.69 37.32
N GLU A 163 -42.77 20.28 38.52
CA GLU A 163 -41.57 20.61 39.31
C GLU A 163 -40.71 19.38 39.68
N GLN A 164 -41.18 18.14 39.45
CA GLN A 164 -40.42 16.91 39.69
C GLN A 164 -39.54 16.48 38.51
N VAL A 165 -39.72 17.01 37.30
CA VAL A 165 -38.90 16.61 36.15
C VAL A 165 -37.47 17.13 36.30
N VAL A 166 -36.48 16.25 36.21
CA VAL A 166 -35.07 16.64 36.30
C VAL A 166 -34.55 17.16 34.95
N GLY A 167 -34.80 16.40 33.87
CA GLY A 167 -34.36 16.73 32.51
C GLY A 167 -35.21 16.05 31.42
N VAL A 168 -34.87 16.35 30.17
CA VAL A 168 -35.63 15.97 28.97
C VAL A 168 -34.70 15.36 27.92
N ILE A 169 -35.13 14.28 27.26
CA ILE A 169 -34.50 13.77 26.04
C ILE A 169 -35.40 14.13 24.85
N GLY A 170 -34.84 14.86 23.87
CA GLY A 170 -35.59 15.48 22.78
C GLY A 170 -34.96 16.81 22.31
N THR A 171 -35.47 17.47 21.26
CA THR A 171 -36.61 17.10 20.41
C THR A 171 -36.20 16.17 19.26
N SER A 172 -37.13 15.64 18.47
CA SER A 172 -36.79 14.92 17.22
C SER A 172 -36.36 15.87 16.09
N CYS A 173 -37.00 17.04 15.95
CA CYS A 173 -36.72 18.00 14.88
C CYS A 173 -36.20 19.34 15.40
N SER A 174 -35.11 19.87 14.85
CA SER A 174 -34.50 21.13 15.32
C SER A 174 -35.46 22.31 15.40
N GLY A 175 -36.43 22.43 14.48
CA GLY A 175 -37.51 23.42 14.56
C GLY A 175 -38.33 23.37 15.86
N ALA A 176 -38.60 22.18 16.40
CA ALA A 176 -39.30 22.04 17.68
C ALA A 176 -38.42 22.46 18.86
N ALA A 177 -37.12 22.10 18.86
CA ALA A 177 -36.18 22.51 19.89
C ALA A 177 -36.09 24.04 20.04
N THR A 178 -36.16 24.82 18.95
CA THR A 178 -36.10 26.30 19.02
C THR A 178 -37.18 26.94 19.90
N ALA A 179 -38.33 26.26 20.09
CA ALA A 179 -39.41 26.73 20.93
C ALA A 179 -39.49 26.01 22.30
N ALA A 180 -38.91 24.81 22.41
CA ALA A 180 -38.87 24.01 23.64
C ALA A 180 -37.68 24.38 24.56
N SER A 181 -36.48 24.52 24.00
CA SER A 181 -35.24 24.78 24.75
C SER A 181 -35.23 26.05 25.60
N PRO A 182 -35.77 27.23 25.19
CA PRO A 182 -35.84 28.40 26.09
C PRO A 182 -36.66 28.12 27.36
N LEU A 183 -37.80 27.44 27.22
CA LEU A 183 -38.71 27.18 28.34
C LEU A 183 -38.09 26.19 29.33
N ILE A 184 -37.53 25.10 28.82
CA ILE A 184 -36.91 24.05 29.65
C ILE A 184 -35.64 24.60 30.34
N SER A 185 -34.83 25.38 29.63
CA SER A 185 -33.64 26.02 30.21
C SER A 185 -33.98 27.13 31.23
N GLU A 186 -35.07 27.88 31.06
CA GLU A 186 -35.54 28.89 32.05
C GLU A 186 -36.12 28.22 33.31
N ALA A 187 -36.70 27.03 33.19
CA ALA A 187 -37.14 26.20 34.31
C ALA A 187 -35.99 25.51 35.09
N GLY A 188 -34.73 25.79 34.73
CA GLY A 188 -33.54 25.20 35.36
C GLY A 188 -33.21 23.78 34.90
N MET A 189 -34.09 23.11 34.17
CA MET A 189 -33.90 21.76 33.61
C MET A 189 -32.83 21.75 32.51
N VAL A 190 -32.47 20.55 32.04
CA VAL A 190 -31.67 20.34 30.83
C VAL A 190 -32.49 19.59 29.78
N MET A 191 -32.19 19.82 28.50
CA MET A 191 -32.72 19.07 27.36
C MET A 191 -31.57 18.58 26.49
N ILE A 192 -31.47 17.27 26.25
CA ILE A 192 -30.45 16.65 25.40
C ILE A 192 -31.14 16.03 24.17
N SER A 193 -30.78 16.46 22.95
CA SER A 193 -31.31 15.84 21.73
C SER A 193 -30.34 14.83 21.14
N GLY A 194 -30.86 13.63 20.85
CA GLY A 194 -30.17 12.64 20.01
C GLY A 194 -30.28 12.90 18.50
N SER A 195 -30.95 13.97 18.05
CA SER A 195 -31.44 14.08 16.67
C SER A 195 -31.52 15.51 16.11
N ASN A 196 -30.90 16.51 16.74
CA ASN A 196 -31.05 17.93 16.36
C ASN A 196 -29.72 18.54 15.92
N THR A 197 -29.45 18.46 14.62
CA THR A 197 -28.17 18.79 13.98
C THR A 197 -27.96 20.29 13.72
N SER A 198 -29.02 21.10 13.76
CA SER A 198 -28.95 22.55 13.49
C SER A 198 -28.01 23.32 14.43
N PRO A 199 -26.94 23.99 13.93
CA PRO A 199 -26.02 24.83 14.74
C PRO A 199 -26.72 26.00 15.43
N ALA A 200 -27.95 26.33 15.00
CA ALA A 200 -28.72 27.42 15.59
C ALA A 200 -29.02 27.21 17.08
N LEU A 201 -28.93 25.96 17.58
CA LEU A 201 -29.20 25.56 18.96
C LEU A 201 -27.94 25.50 19.85
N THR A 202 -26.75 25.40 19.26
CA THR A 202 -25.45 25.32 19.97
C THR A 202 -24.52 26.46 19.52
N SER A 203 -23.66 26.20 18.52
CA SER A 203 -22.53 27.03 18.12
C SER A 203 -22.22 26.92 16.62
N ASP A 204 -21.58 27.95 16.07
CA ASP A 204 -20.83 27.84 14.82
C ASP A 204 -19.41 27.26 15.04
N LEU A 205 -18.73 26.87 13.96
CA LEU A 205 -17.39 26.28 14.02
C LEU A 205 -16.30 27.22 14.56
N ALA A 206 -16.61 28.49 14.83
CA ALA A 206 -15.72 29.45 15.47
C ALA A 206 -15.99 29.61 16.99
N GLY A 207 -16.92 28.82 17.55
CA GLY A 207 -17.34 28.94 18.95
C GLY A 207 -18.24 30.15 19.21
N THR A 208 -19.02 30.58 18.21
CA THR A 208 -20.04 31.63 18.38
C THR A 208 -21.39 30.99 18.65
N ALA A 209 -22.02 31.30 19.78
CA ALA A 209 -23.34 30.80 20.13
C ALA A 209 -24.41 31.08 19.05
N GLY A 210 -25.19 30.04 18.71
CA GLY A 210 -26.29 30.12 17.74
C GLY A 210 -27.44 31.04 18.19
N PRO A 211 -28.28 31.55 17.26
CA PRO A 211 -29.38 32.47 17.58
C PRO A 211 -30.46 31.91 18.51
N ASN A 212 -30.55 30.58 18.67
CA ASN A 212 -31.47 29.89 19.58
C ASN A 212 -30.70 29.10 20.66
N TYR A 213 -29.44 29.45 20.95
CA TYR A 213 -28.66 28.82 22.01
C TYR A 213 -29.21 29.16 23.40
N HIS A 214 -29.35 28.13 24.23
CA HIS A 214 -29.73 28.24 25.63
C HIS A 214 -28.85 27.32 26.47
N ALA A 215 -28.31 27.83 27.59
CA ALA A 215 -27.34 27.12 28.42
C ALA A 215 -27.88 25.89 29.19
N GLY A 216 -29.07 25.40 28.86
CA GLY A 216 -29.63 24.12 29.31
C GLY A 216 -29.95 23.18 28.15
N TYR A 217 -29.52 23.50 26.93
CA TYR A 217 -29.65 22.66 25.74
C TYR A 217 -28.32 21.94 25.45
N TYR A 218 -28.41 20.67 25.08
CA TYR A 218 -27.31 19.82 24.67
C TYR A 218 -27.73 18.93 23.50
N ARG A 219 -26.77 18.32 22.80
CA ARG A 219 -27.03 17.24 21.84
C ARG A 219 -25.91 16.21 21.76
N THR A 220 -26.25 15.00 21.36
CA THR A 220 -25.32 13.96 20.91
C THR A 220 -25.32 13.78 19.40
N ALA A 221 -26.27 14.35 18.66
CA ALA A 221 -26.21 14.45 17.20
C ALA A 221 -25.08 15.39 16.75
N HIS A 222 -24.55 15.14 15.55
CA HIS A 222 -23.54 15.96 14.88
C HIS A 222 -24.06 17.36 14.46
N ASN A 223 -23.15 18.23 14.00
CA ASN A 223 -23.45 19.59 13.55
C ASN A 223 -23.68 19.66 12.03
N ASP A 224 -24.78 20.27 11.56
CA ASP A 224 -25.07 20.48 10.12
C ASP A 224 -23.93 21.19 9.38
N LEU A 225 -23.11 22.00 10.07
CA LEU A 225 -21.96 22.67 9.45
C LEU A 225 -20.89 21.67 8.97
N TYR A 226 -20.72 20.54 9.65
CA TYR A 226 -19.84 19.47 9.20
C TYR A 226 -20.51 18.59 8.14
N GLN A 227 -21.82 18.32 8.26
CA GLN A 227 -22.55 17.50 7.28
C GLN A 227 -22.71 18.21 5.92
N GLY A 228 -22.94 19.52 5.94
CA GLY A 228 -22.97 20.34 4.73
C GLY A 228 -21.60 20.43 4.06
N ALA A 229 -20.52 20.52 4.85
CA ALA A 229 -19.15 20.43 4.33
C ALA A 229 -18.88 19.05 3.71
N ALA A 230 -19.22 17.95 4.40
CA ALA A 230 -19.05 16.59 3.88
C ALA A 230 -19.79 16.38 2.54
N ALA A 231 -21.04 16.82 2.45
CA ALA A 231 -21.83 16.71 1.23
C ALA A 231 -21.29 17.58 0.08
N ALA A 232 -20.75 18.76 0.38
CA ALA A 232 -20.14 19.65 -0.61
C ALA A 232 -18.81 19.11 -1.12
N ASN A 233 -17.95 18.63 -0.23
CA ASN A 233 -16.67 18.01 -0.57
C ASN A 233 -16.90 16.75 -1.40
N PHE A 234 -17.82 15.86 -0.99
CA PHE A 234 -18.20 14.70 -1.79
C PHE A 234 -18.65 15.08 -3.22
N ALA A 235 -19.45 16.14 -3.37
CA ALA A 235 -19.89 16.62 -4.67
C ALA A 235 -18.73 17.17 -5.54
N LEU A 236 -17.81 17.91 -4.96
CA LEU A 236 -16.67 18.51 -5.68
C LEU A 236 -15.55 17.50 -5.96
N ASP A 237 -15.11 16.79 -4.93
CA ASP A 237 -13.86 16.03 -4.89
C ASP A 237 -14.04 14.58 -5.36
N VAL A 238 -15.22 13.98 -5.17
CA VAL A 238 -15.51 12.58 -5.53
C VAL A 238 -16.43 12.48 -6.75
N LEU A 239 -17.48 13.31 -6.82
CA LEU A 239 -18.39 13.34 -7.99
C LEU A 239 -17.93 14.28 -9.11
N GLY A 240 -16.97 15.18 -8.84
CA GLY A 240 -16.44 16.12 -9.84
C GLY A 240 -17.45 17.17 -10.36
N VAL A 241 -18.57 17.39 -9.68
CA VAL A 241 -19.64 18.27 -10.19
C VAL A 241 -19.33 19.74 -9.92
N GLY A 242 -19.38 20.58 -10.97
CA GLY A 242 -19.12 22.02 -10.86
C GLY A 242 -20.34 22.85 -10.48
N THR A 243 -21.55 22.29 -10.66
CA THR A 243 -22.82 22.99 -10.46
C THR A 243 -23.81 22.17 -9.64
N ALA A 244 -24.41 22.82 -8.63
CA ALA A 244 -25.43 22.20 -7.80
C ALA A 244 -26.65 23.13 -7.61
N ALA A 245 -27.71 22.59 -7.02
CA ALA A 245 -28.87 23.34 -6.54
C ALA A 245 -29.35 22.75 -5.21
N ALA A 246 -30.06 23.55 -4.41
CA ALA A 246 -30.58 23.13 -3.11
C ALA A 246 -32.07 23.45 -2.92
N ILE A 247 -32.81 22.52 -2.30
CA ILE A 247 -34.20 22.70 -1.87
C ILE A 247 -34.30 22.49 -0.34
N HIS A 248 -35.00 23.39 0.35
CA HIS A 248 -35.33 23.27 1.77
C HIS A 248 -36.84 23.49 2.02
N ASP A 249 -37.33 23.28 3.26
CA ASP A 249 -38.72 23.60 3.65
C ASP A 249 -38.84 24.82 4.60
N GLY A 250 -37.71 25.30 5.13
CA GLY A 250 -37.63 26.46 6.03
C GLY A 250 -37.58 26.11 7.52
N ASP A 251 -37.53 24.83 7.87
CA ASP A 251 -37.13 24.40 9.21
C ASP A 251 -35.65 24.77 9.50
N PRO A 252 -35.30 25.11 10.76
CA PRO A 252 -33.91 25.31 11.18
C PRO A 252 -32.95 24.15 10.87
N TYR A 253 -33.44 22.93 10.70
CA TYR A 253 -32.67 21.83 10.10
C TYR A 253 -32.51 22.03 8.58
N THR A 254 -33.60 21.92 7.81
CA THR A 254 -33.55 21.82 6.35
C THR A 254 -32.86 23.01 5.70
N GLN A 255 -33.17 24.23 6.16
CA GLN A 255 -32.55 25.45 5.64
C GLN A 255 -31.12 25.63 6.17
N GLY A 256 -30.83 25.14 7.39
CA GLY A 256 -29.50 25.16 7.97
C GLY A 256 -28.51 24.31 7.18
N LEU A 257 -28.85 23.03 6.99
CA LEU A 257 -28.04 22.08 6.24
C LEU A 257 -27.93 22.41 4.76
N ALA A 258 -29.03 22.82 4.10
CA ALA A 258 -28.98 23.30 2.71
C ALA A 258 -28.04 24.51 2.54
N GLN A 259 -28.09 25.47 3.47
CA GLN A 259 -27.20 26.63 3.44
C GLN A 259 -25.74 26.28 3.79
N ALA A 260 -25.51 25.29 4.68
CA ALA A 260 -24.18 24.79 5.00
C ALA A 260 -23.51 24.15 3.78
N PHE A 261 -24.24 23.26 3.08
CA PHE A 261 -23.83 22.69 1.80
C PHE A 261 -23.54 23.79 0.77
N ALA A 262 -24.49 24.72 0.56
CA ALA A 262 -24.33 25.79 -0.42
C ALA A 262 -23.08 26.65 -0.16
N ASN A 263 -22.82 27.02 1.10
CA ASN A 263 -21.65 27.79 1.50
C ASN A 263 -20.34 27.04 1.26
N ALA A 264 -20.30 25.74 1.59
CA ALA A 264 -19.12 24.91 1.42
C ALA A 264 -18.82 24.64 -0.06
N PHE A 265 -19.87 24.36 -0.87
CA PHE A 265 -19.75 24.12 -2.30
C PHE A 265 -19.25 25.35 -3.06
N GLU A 266 -19.75 26.55 -2.73
CA GLU A 266 -19.21 27.81 -3.27
C GLU A 266 -17.79 28.11 -2.77
N ALA A 267 -17.43 27.72 -1.55
CA ALA A 267 -16.08 27.91 -1.01
C ALA A 267 -15.03 27.00 -1.67
N GLY A 268 -15.41 25.78 -2.03
CA GLY A 268 -14.59 24.86 -2.83
C GLY A 268 -14.55 25.18 -4.34
N GLY A 269 -15.27 26.22 -4.79
CA GLY A 269 -15.21 26.73 -6.16
C GLY A 269 -16.35 26.25 -7.09
N GLY A 270 -17.28 25.44 -6.57
CA GLY A 270 -18.53 25.11 -7.26
C GLY A 270 -19.49 26.30 -7.36
N THR A 271 -20.58 26.13 -8.11
CA THR A 271 -21.62 27.17 -8.30
C THR A 271 -23.01 26.65 -7.92
N ILE A 272 -23.68 27.36 -7.00
CA ILE A 272 -25.09 27.11 -6.69
C ILE A 272 -25.98 27.81 -7.73
N THR A 273 -26.58 27.01 -8.61
CA THR A 273 -27.44 27.45 -9.72
C THR A 273 -28.86 27.82 -9.28
N GLY A 274 -29.31 27.27 -8.16
CA GLY A 274 -30.60 27.56 -7.54
C GLY A 274 -30.61 27.20 -6.06
N PHE A 275 -31.22 28.06 -5.24
CA PHE A 275 -31.45 27.84 -3.81
C PHE A 275 -32.89 28.27 -3.52
N THR A 276 -33.77 27.30 -3.26
CA THR A 276 -35.22 27.50 -3.29
C THR A 276 -35.93 26.64 -2.25
N ALA A 277 -37.25 26.79 -2.12
CA ALA A 277 -38.02 26.20 -1.02
C ALA A 277 -39.39 25.62 -1.42
N VAL A 278 -39.76 24.53 -0.74
CA VAL A 278 -41.12 23.97 -0.68
C VAL A 278 -41.80 24.40 0.63
N ASN A 279 -43.10 24.15 0.78
CA ASN A 279 -43.79 24.28 2.07
C ASN A 279 -44.10 22.87 2.63
N LYS A 280 -43.97 22.67 3.94
CA LYS A 280 -44.50 21.47 4.61
C LYS A 280 -45.99 21.31 4.28
N GLY A 281 -46.37 20.18 3.68
CA GLY A 281 -47.69 19.85 3.15
C GLY A 281 -47.88 20.05 1.64
N ASP A 282 -46.86 20.46 0.87
CA ASP A 282 -46.93 20.54 -0.59
C ASP A 282 -46.82 19.15 -1.24
N THR A 283 -47.56 18.92 -2.34
CA THR A 283 -47.58 17.63 -3.06
C THR A 283 -47.34 17.77 -4.57
N ASP A 284 -47.11 18.99 -5.05
CA ASP A 284 -46.87 19.33 -6.47
C ASP A 284 -45.52 20.05 -6.55
N MET A 285 -44.46 19.27 -6.76
CA MET A 285 -43.07 19.74 -6.79
C MET A 285 -42.63 20.17 -8.19
N VAL A 286 -43.44 19.89 -9.21
CA VAL A 286 -43.18 20.32 -10.60
C VAL A 286 -42.82 21.82 -10.73
N PRO A 287 -43.44 22.77 -10.00
CA PRO A 287 -43.06 24.19 -10.07
C PRO A 287 -41.64 24.47 -9.58
N VAL A 288 -41.23 23.90 -8.43
CA VAL A 288 -39.89 24.13 -7.85
C VAL A 288 -38.81 23.37 -8.63
N LEU A 289 -39.11 22.14 -9.06
CA LEU A 289 -38.23 21.35 -9.92
C LEU A 289 -38.03 22.01 -11.29
N THR A 290 -39.04 22.69 -11.84
CA THR A 290 -38.91 23.48 -13.09
C THR A 290 -38.03 24.73 -12.90
N GLU A 291 -38.01 25.32 -11.69
CA GLU A 291 -37.09 26.42 -11.36
C GLU A 291 -35.65 25.92 -11.25
N VAL A 292 -35.43 24.79 -10.57
CA VAL A 292 -34.12 24.11 -10.48
C VAL A 292 -33.60 23.70 -11.87
N ALA A 293 -34.43 23.06 -12.70
CA ALA A 293 -34.09 22.67 -14.07
C ALA A 293 -33.70 23.85 -14.97
N ALA A 294 -34.18 25.07 -14.66
CA ALA A 294 -33.79 26.28 -15.39
C ALA A 294 -32.40 26.81 -15.02
N GLY A 295 -31.84 26.39 -13.87
CA GLY A 295 -30.44 26.60 -13.49
C GLY A 295 -29.47 25.62 -14.14
N GLY A 296 -29.94 24.41 -14.45
CA GLY A 296 -29.16 23.33 -15.07
C GLY A 296 -28.09 22.70 -14.16
N PRO A 297 -28.39 22.30 -12.91
CA PRO A 297 -27.43 21.70 -11.99
C PRO A 297 -27.04 20.27 -12.39
N GLU A 298 -25.78 19.92 -12.14
CA GLU A 298 -25.28 18.54 -12.18
C GLU A 298 -25.68 17.76 -10.92
N LEU A 299 -25.88 18.41 -9.77
CA LEU A 299 -26.39 17.80 -8.52
C LEU A 299 -27.53 18.60 -7.86
N LEU A 300 -28.55 17.91 -7.35
CA LEU A 300 -29.64 18.47 -6.56
C LEU A 300 -29.60 17.93 -5.12
N PHE A 301 -29.33 18.82 -4.15
CA PHE A 301 -29.31 18.50 -2.72
C PHE A 301 -30.63 18.91 -2.03
N PHE A 302 -31.29 17.97 -1.35
CA PHE A 302 -32.58 18.24 -0.68
C PHE A 302 -32.64 17.62 0.74
N PRO A 303 -32.01 18.27 1.74
CA PRO A 303 -32.11 17.87 3.14
C PRO A 303 -33.48 18.26 3.71
N ILE A 304 -34.50 17.43 3.46
CA ILE A 304 -35.87 17.60 3.95
C ILE A 304 -36.38 16.30 4.60
N PHE A 305 -37.69 16.20 4.83
CA PHE A 305 -38.35 15.01 5.39
C PHE A 305 -39.39 14.43 4.42
N GLN A 306 -39.94 13.27 4.76
CA GLN A 306 -41.14 12.73 4.13
C GLN A 306 -42.40 13.46 4.67
N PRO A 307 -43.45 13.65 3.85
CA PRO A 307 -43.64 13.14 2.49
C PRO A 307 -43.09 14.02 1.37
N GLU A 308 -42.55 15.22 1.65
CA GLU A 308 -42.10 16.14 0.61
C GLU A 308 -40.94 15.56 -0.23
N GLY A 309 -40.03 14.80 0.41
CA GLY A 309 -38.96 14.06 -0.27
C GLY A 309 -39.49 13.09 -1.34
N ASP A 310 -40.50 12.27 -1.00
CA ASP A 310 -41.16 11.33 -1.90
C ASP A 310 -41.66 12.04 -3.16
N PHE A 311 -42.29 13.20 -2.98
CA PHE A 311 -42.83 13.99 -4.08
C PHE A 311 -41.75 14.70 -4.91
N ILE A 312 -40.58 15.00 -4.34
CA ILE A 312 -39.42 15.49 -5.11
C ILE A 312 -38.92 14.38 -6.04
N ILE A 313 -38.55 13.22 -5.50
CA ILE A 313 -37.89 12.17 -6.30
C ILE A 313 -38.83 11.57 -7.35
N GLN A 314 -40.10 11.33 -7.01
CA GLN A 314 -41.12 10.82 -7.94
C GLN A 314 -41.48 11.82 -9.07
N GLN A 315 -41.21 13.12 -8.89
CA GLN A 315 -41.57 14.17 -9.88
C GLN A 315 -40.36 14.73 -10.63
N ALA A 316 -39.12 14.59 -10.12
CA ALA A 316 -37.91 15.04 -10.77
C ALA A 316 -37.73 14.41 -12.16
N SER A 317 -37.95 13.09 -12.27
CA SER A 317 -37.94 12.32 -13.53
C SER A 317 -39.02 12.74 -14.55
N GLN A 318 -39.97 13.60 -14.16
CA GLN A 318 -41.03 14.14 -15.01
C GLN A 318 -40.73 15.56 -15.53
N VAL A 319 -39.62 16.18 -15.07
CA VAL A 319 -39.22 17.56 -15.40
C VAL A 319 -38.02 17.55 -16.36
N PRO A 320 -38.20 17.92 -17.64
CA PRO A 320 -37.12 17.91 -18.61
C PRO A 320 -36.00 18.89 -18.23
N GLY A 321 -34.76 18.39 -18.21
CA GLY A 321 -33.59 19.13 -17.75
C GLY A 321 -33.03 18.64 -16.40
N LEU A 322 -33.71 17.69 -15.73
CA LEU A 322 -33.16 16.94 -14.59
C LEU A 322 -32.81 15.49 -14.93
N ASP A 323 -32.95 15.09 -16.20
CA ASP A 323 -32.78 13.72 -16.72
C ASP A 323 -31.38 13.11 -16.46
N SER A 324 -30.39 13.93 -16.06
CA SER A 324 -29.02 13.55 -15.73
C SER A 324 -28.47 14.30 -14.52
N THR A 325 -29.33 14.81 -13.64
CA THR A 325 -28.92 15.49 -12.40
C THR A 325 -28.79 14.45 -11.28
N THR A 326 -27.64 14.38 -10.63
CA THR A 326 -27.41 13.52 -9.46
C THR A 326 -28.31 13.97 -8.31
N MET A 327 -29.03 13.02 -7.70
CA MET A 327 -29.98 13.29 -6.62
C MET A 327 -29.33 12.97 -5.27
N MET A 328 -29.24 13.96 -4.39
CA MET A 328 -28.63 13.81 -3.07
C MET A 328 -29.58 14.28 -1.96
N ALA A 329 -29.73 13.46 -0.93
CA ALA A 329 -30.48 13.79 0.28
C ALA A 329 -29.58 13.73 1.53
N ALA A 330 -30.21 13.86 2.69
CA ALA A 330 -29.56 13.87 4.00
C ALA A 330 -30.26 12.94 4.98
N ASP A 331 -29.80 12.95 6.23
CA ASP A 331 -30.27 12.17 7.39
C ASP A 331 -31.81 12.18 7.58
N GLY A 332 -32.50 13.27 7.26
CA GLY A 332 -33.97 13.36 7.30
C GLY A 332 -34.71 12.44 6.29
N LEU A 333 -34.00 11.97 5.27
CA LEU A 333 -34.47 10.97 4.30
C LEU A 333 -33.65 9.66 4.32
N LEU A 334 -32.60 9.58 5.15
CA LEU A 334 -31.85 8.35 5.44
C LEU A 334 -32.69 7.43 6.34
N ASN A 335 -33.79 6.91 5.80
CA ASN A 335 -34.73 6.08 6.53
C ASN A 335 -35.33 4.98 5.62
N SER A 336 -35.70 3.85 6.24
CA SER A 336 -36.09 2.63 5.52
C SER A 336 -37.39 2.73 4.72
N ASN A 337 -38.25 3.73 4.98
CA ASN A 337 -39.46 3.95 4.18
C ASN A 337 -39.18 4.75 2.90
N TYR A 338 -38.24 5.70 2.96
CA TYR A 338 -37.84 6.48 1.79
C TYR A 338 -36.96 5.67 0.85
N MET A 339 -35.96 4.96 1.39
CA MET A 339 -35.04 4.09 0.61
C MET A 339 -35.71 2.82 0.04
N ALA A 340 -36.98 2.57 0.35
CA ALA A 340 -37.79 1.52 -0.26
C ALA A 340 -38.55 1.98 -1.52
N LEU A 341 -38.36 3.23 -1.96
CA LEU A 341 -38.90 3.76 -3.21
C LEU A 341 -37.97 3.38 -4.37
N ALA A 342 -38.49 2.79 -5.45
CA ALA A 342 -37.67 2.43 -6.60
C ALA A 342 -37.05 3.67 -7.29
N GLU A 343 -37.65 4.85 -7.11
CA GLU A 343 -37.12 6.12 -7.61
C GLU A 343 -35.88 6.63 -6.84
N THR A 344 -35.50 6.05 -5.69
CA THR A 344 -34.30 6.46 -4.94
C THR A 344 -33.02 5.69 -5.33
N GLU A 345 -33.11 4.68 -6.19
CA GLU A 345 -31.95 3.95 -6.70
C GLU A 345 -31.00 4.88 -7.47
N GLY A 346 -29.73 4.89 -7.08
CA GLY A 346 -28.71 5.83 -7.58
C GLY A 346 -28.60 7.14 -6.79
N MET A 347 -29.35 7.31 -5.69
CA MET A 347 -29.19 8.47 -4.80
C MET A 347 -27.99 8.36 -3.87
N TYR A 348 -27.50 9.52 -3.42
CA TYR A 348 -26.56 9.64 -2.31
C TYR A 348 -27.24 10.25 -1.07
N PHE A 349 -26.83 9.83 0.12
CA PHE A 349 -27.36 10.33 1.40
C PHE A 349 -26.22 10.69 2.35
N SER A 350 -26.15 11.95 2.81
CA SER A 350 -25.23 12.33 3.89
C SER A 350 -25.89 12.15 5.26
N GLY A 351 -25.16 11.63 6.25
CA GLY A 351 -25.71 11.41 7.59
C GLY A 351 -24.65 11.08 8.64
N PRO A 352 -25.06 10.76 9.88
CA PRO A 352 -24.13 10.27 10.89
C PRO A 352 -23.64 8.87 10.49
N ASP A 353 -22.41 8.51 10.87
CA ASP A 353 -21.97 7.12 10.73
C ASP A 353 -22.80 6.19 11.64
N ILE A 354 -23.16 5.02 11.10
CA ILE A 354 -23.90 3.95 11.76
C ILE A 354 -23.06 2.68 11.94
N ARG A 355 -21.82 2.67 11.42
CA ARG A 355 -20.83 1.60 11.62
C ARG A 355 -20.14 1.78 12.97
N TYR A 356 -20.87 1.51 14.05
CA TYR A 356 -20.38 1.69 15.42
C TYR A 356 -19.28 0.70 15.86
N GLY A 357 -18.99 -0.33 15.05
CA GLY A 357 -17.88 -1.25 15.29
C GLY A 357 -17.92 -1.90 16.68
N THR A 358 -16.81 -1.83 17.41
CA THR A 358 -16.66 -2.34 18.78
C THR A 358 -16.99 -1.32 19.87
N ASN A 359 -17.52 -0.14 19.52
CA ASN A 359 -17.92 0.88 20.49
C ASN A 359 -18.93 0.34 21.50
N TYR A 360 -18.78 0.75 22.76
CA TYR A 360 -19.69 0.40 23.84
C TYR A 360 -19.96 1.61 24.73
N ASN A 361 -21.18 1.72 25.22
CA ASN A 361 -21.54 2.71 26.24
C ASN A 361 -20.89 2.34 27.57
N GLN A 362 -20.05 3.21 28.14
CA GLN A 362 -19.26 2.89 29.34
C GLN A 362 -20.10 2.61 30.60
N SER A 363 -21.26 3.23 30.72
CA SER A 363 -22.09 3.17 31.94
C SER A 363 -23.02 1.95 31.95
N THR A 364 -23.43 1.45 30.78
CA THR A 364 -24.28 0.25 30.65
C THR A 364 -23.55 -0.99 30.13
N GLY A 365 -22.39 -0.81 29.48
CA GLY A 365 -21.63 -1.87 28.82
C GLY A 365 -22.24 -2.40 27.51
N GLN A 366 -23.25 -1.73 26.96
CA GLN A 366 -23.96 -2.16 25.75
C GLN A 366 -23.26 -1.68 24.47
N THR A 367 -23.24 -2.53 23.45
CA THR A 367 -22.80 -2.22 22.08
C THR A 367 -23.99 -1.97 21.15
N ALA A 368 -23.74 -1.47 19.94
CA ALA A 368 -24.74 -1.35 18.89
C ALA A 368 -25.49 -2.67 18.61
N ASP A 369 -24.76 -3.78 18.43
CA ASP A 369 -25.34 -5.10 18.18
C ASP A 369 -26.27 -5.56 19.32
N ALA A 370 -25.86 -5.31 20.57
CA ALA A 370 -26.64 -5.69 21.74
C ALA A 370 -27.95 -4.87 21.83
N PHE A 371 -27.87 -3.56 21.55
CA PHE A 371 -29.05 -2.70 21.43
C PHE A 371 -29.98 -3.19 20.32
N LEU A 372 -29.47 -3.42 19.11
CA LEU A 372 -30.28 -3.83 17.95
C LEU A 372 -30.97 -5.18 18.20
N ALA A 373 -30.27 -6.13 18.80
CA ALA A 373 -30.85 -7.41 19.21
C ALA A 373 -31.96 -7.26 20.26
N ALA A 374 -31.81 -6.35 21.23
CA ALA A 374 -32.85 -6.06 22.23
C ALA A 374 -34.07 -5.34 21.61
N TYR A 375 -33.82 -4.35 20.75
CA TYR A 375 -34.84 -3.58 20.04
C TYR A 375 -35.69 -4.49 19.14
N ASN A 376 -35.06 -5.33 18.32
CA ASN A 376 -35.76 -6.28 17.46
C ASN A 376 -36.54 -7.33 18.28
N ALA A 377 -36.02 -7.76 19.43
CA ALA A 377 -36.69 -8.73 20.30
C ALA A 377 -37.97 -8.19 20.97
N GLU A 378 -38.04 -6.89 21.32
CA GLU A 378 -39.23 -6.29 21.93
C GLU A 378 -40.25 -5.80 20.88
N TRP A 379 -39.79 -5.21 19.77
CA TRP A 379 -40.68 -4.56 18.79
C TRP A 379 -40.86 -5.32 17.47
N GLY A 380 -40.00 -6.29 17.15
CA GLY A 380 -40.13 -7.16 15.95
C GLY A 380 -39.74 -6.50 14.63
N GLU A 381 -39.05 -5.36 14.70
CA GLU A 381 -38.58 -4.53 13.59
C GLU A 381 -37.29 -3.83 14.01
N ASP A 382 -36.46 -3.41 13.04
CA ASP A 382 -35.22 -2.67 13.31
C ASP A 382 -35.47 -1.14 13.32
N PRO A 383 -34.58 -0.31 13.90
CA PRO A 383 -34.72 1.14 13.89
C PRO A 383 -34.80 1.72 12.47
N ALA A 384 -35.89 2.43 12.15
CA ALA A 384 -36.14 2.94 10.81
C ALA A 384 -35.25 4.12 10.37
N ALA A 385 -34.56 4.79 11.30
CA ALA A 385 -33.75 6.00 11.10
C ALA A 385 -32.55 6.02 12.09
N PRO A 386 -31.42 6.70 11.78
CA PRO A 386 -30.11 6.45 12.41
C PRO A 386 -29.91 7.03 13.83
N PHE A 387 -30.81 7.89 14.32
CA PHE A 387 -30.60 8.63 15.57
C PHE A 387 -30.92 7.85 16.87
N TRP A 388 -31.17 6.54 16.79
CA TRP A 388 -31.43 5.67 17.95
C TRP A 388 -30.23 5.59 18.91
N ALA A 389 -29.01 5.39 18.40
CA ALA A 389 -27.79 5.26 19.21
C ALA A 389 -27.47 6.58 19.92
N HIS A 390 -27.53 7.68 19.18
CA HIS A 390 -27.43 9.04 19.67
C HIS A 390 -28.43 9.32 20.80
N SER A 391 -29.68 8.84 20.67
CA SER A 391 -30.73 8.98 21.70
C SER A 391 -30.51 8.09 22.92
N TYR A 392 -29.90 6.91 22.74
CA TYR A 392 -29.47 6.03 23.83
C TYR A 392 -28.35 6.69 24.67
N ASP A 393 -27.26 7.11 24.02
CA ASP A 393 -26.13 7.76 24.70
C ASP A 393 -26.52 9.11 25.33
N ALA A 394 -27.39 9.90 24.68
CA ALA A 394 -27.98 11.11 25.28
C ALA A 394 -28.74 10.80 26.58
N THR A 395 -29.37 9.63 26.66
CA THR A 395 -30.09 9.19 27.85
C THR A 395 -29.10 8.77 28.95
N THR A 396 -28.08 7.96 28.66
CA THR A 396 -27.12 7.54 29.69
C THR A 396 -26.34 8.73 30.26
N LEU A 397 -25.96 9.72 29.43
CA LEU A 397 -25.36 10.97 29.89
C LEU A 397 -26.25 11.75 30.87
N LEU A 398 -27.57 11.77 30.63
CA LEU A 398 -28.52 12.37 31.56
C LEU A 398 -28.63 11.56 32.86
N LEU A 399 -28.58 10.22 32.79
CA LEU A 399 -28.64 9.35 33.97
C LEU A 399 -27.37 9.47 34.82
N ASP A 400 -26.19 9.52 34.20
CA ASP A 400 -24.90 9.77 34.87
C ASP A 400 -24.86 11.17 35.52
N ALA A 401 -25.33 12.19 34.80
CA ALA A 401 -25.46 13.55 35.33
C ALA A 401 -26.45 13.63 36.52
N ILE A 402 -27.55 12.88 36.48
CA ILE A 402 -28.49 12.73 37.61
C ILE A 402 -27.81 12.03 38.79
N ALA A 403 -27.07 10.95 38.57
CA ALA A 403 -26.38 10.21 39.61
C ALA A 403 -25.30 11.08 40.31
N ALA A 404 -24.47 11.80 39.55
CA ALA A 404 -23.43 12.68 40.08
C ALA A 404 -23.97 13.93 40.81
N ALA A 405 -25.19 14.36 40.49
CA ALA A 405 -25.90 15.45 41.15
C ALA A 405 -26.81 15.00 42.31
N SER A 406 -26.77 13.72 42.69
CA SER A 406 -27.65 13.13 43.71
C SER A 406 -26.99 12.95 45.07
N TYR A 407 -27.72 13.26 46.15
CA TYR A 407 -27.33 12.96 47.53
C TYR A 407 -28.54 12.53 48.41
N ASP A 408 -28.29 11.86 49.54
CA ASP A 408 -29.35 11.53 50.51
C ASP A 408 -29.53 12.61 51.59
N ASP A 409 -30.75 13.13 51.73
CA ASP A 409 -31.19 14.00 52.84
C ASP A 409 -32.07 13.24 53.84
N GLY A 410 -31.53 12.14 54.39
CA GLY A 410 -32.13 11.39 55.50
C GLY A 410 -33.19 10.36 55.09
N GLY A 411 -32.96 9.65 53.98
CA GLY A 411 -33.94 8.78 53.32
C GLY A 411 -34.83 9.56 52.36
N THR A 412 -34.26 10.49 51.61
CA THR A 412 -34.92 11.23 50.51
C THR A 412 -33.82 11.63 49.55
N LEU A 413 -33.91 11.16 48.31
CA LEU A 413 -32.95 11.50 47.27
C LEU A 413 -33.17 12.96 46.86
N VAL A 414 -32.11 13.76 46.91
CA VAL A 414 -32.10 15.15 46.43
C VAL A 414 -31.22 15.21 45.20
N ILE A 415 -31.73 15.79 44.12
CA ILE A 415 -31.06 15.89 42.82
C ILE A 415 -30.97 17.39 42.48
N ASP A 416 -29.77 17.94 42.36
CA ASP A 416 -29.59 19.36 42.00
C ASP A 416 -29.51 19.54 40.48
N ARG A 417 -30.44 20.30 39.89
CA ARG A 417 -30.40 20.62 38.46
C ARG A 417 -29.16 21.45 38.06
N ALA A 418 -28.56 22.19 39.01
CA ALA A 418 -27.28 22.85 38.77
C ALA A 418 -26.14 21.83 38.63
N GLY A 419 -26.13 20.79 39.48
CA GLY A 419 -25.18 19.68 39.41
C GLY A 419 -25.31 18.85 38.13
N VAL A 420 -26.54 18.58 37.68
CA VAL A 420 -26.79 17.87 36.40
C VAL A 420 -26.15 18.64 35.22
N ARG A 421 -26.31 19.97 35.23
CA ARG A 421 -25.75 20.85 34.19
C ARG A 421 -24.23 21.03 34.34
N GLU A 422 -23.72 21.07 35.57
CA GLU A 422 -22.28 21.07 35.86
C GLU A 422 -21.60 19.80 35.33
N HIS A 423 -22.19 18.63 35.56
CA HIS A 423 -21.71 17.36 35.03
C HIS A 423 -21.63 17.36 33.50
N LEU A 424 -22.74 17.72 32.81
CA LEU A 424 -22.77 17.74 31.33
C LEU A 424 -21.74 18.70 30.73
N ASN A 425 -21.49 19.85 31.38
CA ASN A 425 -20.42 20.80 30.98
C ASN A 425 -19.00 20.30 31.27
N SER A 426 -18.84 19.12 31.87
CA SER A 426 -17.55 18.49 32.20
C SER A 426 -17.31 17.16 31.46
N VAL A 427 -18.24 16.74 30.60
CA VAL A 427 -18.13 15.51 29.81
C VAL A 427 -17.02 15.66 28.77
N THR A 428 -15.95 14.88 28.93
CA THR A 428 -14.84 14.74 27.99
C THR A 428 -14.49 13.27 27.83
N ASP A 429 -14.34 12.81 26.59
CA ASP A 429 -13.89 11.47 26.19
C ASP A 429 -14.74 10.33 26.79
N TYR A 430 -16.04 10.57 26.98
CA TYR A 430 -17.01 9.57 27.42
C TYR A 430 -17.23 8.55 26.31
N SER A 431 -17.08 7.26 26.60
CA SER A 431 -17.32 6.20 25.62
C SER A 431 -18.81 5.89 25.49
N GLY A 432 -19.39 6.24 24.34
CA GLY A 432 -20.75 5.89 23.93
C GLY A 432 -20.77 4.86 22.79
N ILE A 433 -21.96 4.41 22.40
CA ILE A 433 -22.14 3.62 21.16
C ILE A 433 -21.73 4.46 19.94
N ILE A 434 -22.01 5.77 19.94
CA ILE A 434 -21.62 6.69 18.86
C ILE A 434 -20.13 7.06 18.86
N GLY A 435 -19.31 6.47 19.74
CA GLY A 435 -17.88 6.74 19.88
C GLY A 435 -17.57 7.68 21.06
N LEU A 436 -16.49 8.45 20.96
CA LEU A 436 -16.12 9.42 22.00
C LEU A 436 -17.03 10.66 21.99
N ILE A 437 -17.59 10.96 23.15
CA ILE A 437 -18.47 12.09 23.41
C ILE A 437 -17.73 13.12 24.30
N THR A 438 -17.63 14.34 23.81
CA THR A 438 -17.04 15.50 24.52
C THR A 438 -17.93 16.71 24.30
N CYS A 439 -18.50 17.26 25.38
CA CYS A 439 -19.41 18.41 25.32
C CYS A 439 -18.64 19.74 25.25
N ASP A 440 -18.95 20.57 24.26
CA ASP A 440 -18.45 21.95 24.18
C ASP A 440 -19.19 22.91 25.14
N ALA A 441 -18.68 24.13 25.26
CA ALA A 441 -19.28 25.17 26.12
C ALA A 441 -20.68 25.67 25.67
N PHE A 442 -21.17 25.19 24.53
CA PHE A 442 -22.47 25.50 23.92
C PHE A 442 -23.41 24.28 23.85
N GLY A 443 -23.00 23.13 24.42
CA GLY A 443 -23.80 21.90 24.49
C GLY A 443 -23.71 21.01 23.25
N ASP A 444 -22.77 21.24 22.34
CA ASP A 444 -22.49 20.33 21.23
C ASP A 444 -21.60 19.19 21.75
N CYS A 445 -22.16 17.98 21.90
CA CYS A 445 -21.44 16.81 22.43
C CYS A 445 -21.27 15.67 21.42
N GLY A 446 -21.83 15.80 20.21
CA GLY A 446 -21.85 14.71 19.24
C GLY A 446 -20.48 14.36 18.69
N SER A 447 -20.26 13.08 18.40
CA SER A 447 -19.14 12.64 17.57
C SER A 447 -19.35 13.20 16.16
N GLN A 448 -18.45 14.08 15.73
CA GLN A 448 -18.60 14.85 14.49
C GLN A 448 -18.12 14.02 13.28
N LYS A 449 -18.70 12.81 13.14
CA LYS A 449 -18.36 11.82 12.13
C LYS A 449 -19.51 11.67 11.14
N ILE A 450 -19.32 12.20 9.93
CA ILE A 450 -20.30 12.18 8.84
C ILE A 450 -19.89 11.13 7.81
N THR A 451 -20.85 10.40 7.26
CA THR A 451 -20.68 9.59 6.06
C THR A 451 -21.58 10.06 4.93
N VAL A 452 -21.24 9.70 3.70
CA VAL A 452 -22.17 9.65 2.57
C VAL A 452 -22.30 8.19 2.13
N ILE A 453 -23.52 7.67 2.01
CA ILE A 453 -23.78 6.36 1.41
C ILE A 453 -24.25 6.50 -0.04
N GLY A 454 -23.92 5.49 -0.87
CA GLY A 454 -24.49 5.30 -2.20
C GLY A 454 -25.60 4.25 -2.19
N HIS A 455 -26.83 4.64 -2.50
CA HIS A 455 -27.98 3.74 -2.45
C HIS A 455 -28.22 3.07 -3.80
N ALA A 456 -27.93 1.77 -3.90
CA ALA A 456 -27.89 1.05 -5.18
C ALA A 456 -29.14 0.17 -5.48
N ASP A 457 -29.84 -0.30 -4.46
CA ASP A 457 -30.98 -1.23 -4.59
C ASP A 457 -32.06 -0.90 -3.55
N SER A 458 -33.28 -0.61 -4.00
CA SER A 458 -34.44 -0.34 -3.11
C SER A 458 -34.96 -1.59 -2.38
N GLY A 459 -34.53 -2.78 -2.81
CA GLY A 459 -34.75 -4.05 -2.15
C GLY A 459 -33.70 -4.41 -1.09
N ASP A 460 -32.52 -3.78 -1.09
CA ASP A 460 -31.47 -4.00 -0.07
C ASP A 460 -30.93 -2.69 0.54
N ILE A 461 -31.71 -2.21 1.52
CA ILE A 461 -31.39 -1.06 2.34
C ILE A 461 -30.19 -1.36 3.27
N ALA A 462 -29.94 -2.63 3.63
CA ALA A 462 -28.82 -3.00 4.50
C ALA A 462 -27.48 -2.90 3.75
N ALA A 463 -27.41 -3.42 2.52
CA ALA A 463 -26.27 -3.22 1.63
C ALA A 463 -26.07 -1.73 1.30
N SER A 464 -27.16 -0.99 1.05
CA SER A 464 -27.10 0.46 0.83
C SER A 464 -26.53 1.22 2.04
N ASN A 465 -26.93 0.86 3.25
CA ASN A 465 -26.42 1.45 4.50
C ASN A 465 -24.95 1.09 4.79
N ALA A 466 -24.47 -0.06 4.30
CA ALA A 466 -23.06 -0.44 4.38
C ALA A 466 -22.18 0.24 3.31
N ASN A 467 -22.77 0.65 2.18
CA ASN A 467 -22.08 1.25 1.04
C ASN A 467 -21.71 2.73 1.28
N VAL A 468 -20.83 2.98 2.26
CA VAL A 468 -20.23 4.30 2.52
C VAL A 468 -19.24 4.63 1.41
N VAL A 469 -19.54 5.68 0.64
CA VAL A 469 -18.75 6.17 -0.49
C VAL A 469 -17.88 7.38 -0.15
N TYR A 470 -18.06 7.96 1.04
CA TYR A 470 -17.25 9.07 1.57
C TYR A 470 -17.40 9.18 3.09
N GLU A 471 -16.35 9.61 3.78
CA GLU A 471 -16.35 9.87 5.23
C GLU A 471 -15.67 11.22 5.53
N TYR A 472 -16.20 11.92 6.54
CA TYR A 472 -15.68 13.21 6.99
C TYR A 472 -15.72 13.29 8.53
N ALA A 473 -14.56 13.23 9.16
CA ALA A 473 -14.39 13.11 10.62
C ALA A 473 -13.49 14.22 11.23
N PRO A 474 -13.80 15.52 11.05
CA PRO A 474 -12.95 16.64 11.48
C PRO A 474 -12.72 16.76 13.01
N GLY A 475 -13.40 15.96 13.83
CA GLY A 475 -13.33 15.99 15.28
C GLY A 475 -12.35 15.00 15.95
N GLY A 476 -11.80 14.02 15.22
CA GLY A 476 -10.80 13.07 15.77
C GLY A 476 -11.33 12.12 16.87
N SER A 477 -12.62 11.81 16.89
CA SER A 477 -13.26 10.98 17.92
C SER A 477 -13.08 9.47 17.68
N SER A 478 -12.00 8.88 18.21
CA SER A 478 -11.69 7.44 18.08
C SER A 478 -11.40 6.76 19.42
N GLN A 479 -12.06 5.63 19.72
CA GLN A 479 -11.66 4.73 20.82
C GLN A 479 -11.70 3.27 20.36
N GLY A 480 -10.53 2.69 20.11
CA GLY A 480 -10.36 1.27 19.76
C GLY A 480 -10.55 0.96 18.27
N ASP A 481 -9.41 0.78 17.57
CA ASP A 481 -9.18 0.09 16.29
C ASP A 481 -10.08 0.42 15.07
N GLY A 482 -11.04 1.33 15.21
CA GLY A 482 -11.59 2.09 14.10
C GLY A 482 -10.58 3.12 13.62
N GLU A 483 -9.67 2.70 12.73
CA GLU A 483 -8.83 3.63 11.97
C GLU A 483 -9.68 4.65 11.20
N LEU A 484 -9.05 5.77 10.82
CA LEU A 484 -9.66 6.80 9.98
C LEU A 484 -9.78 6.31 8.53
N VAL A 485 -10.64 5.30 8.31
CA VAL A 485 -11.07 4.86 6.98
C VAL A 485 -12.04 5.89 6.41
N ALA A 486 -11.47 7.03 6.02
CA ALA A 486 -11.90 7.62 4.77
C ALA A 486 -11.67 6.55 3.69
N PRO A 487 -12.72 6.10 2.98
CA PRO A 487 -12.50 5.69 1.61
C PRO A 487 -12.07 6.96 0.87
N SER A 488 -10.76 7.20 0.78
CA SER A 488 -10.23 7.74 -0.46
C SER A 488 -10.79 6.87 -1.58
N ALA A 489 -11.24 7.50 -2.68
CA ALA A 489 -11.77 6.74 -3.80
C ALA A 489 -10.73 5.68 -4.18
N MET A 490 -11.09 4.40 -4.05
CA MET A 490 -10.18 3.27 -4.18
C MET A 490 -9.27 3.51 -5.39
N PRO A 491 -7.92 3.50 -5.29
CA PRO A 491 -7.09 4.23 -6.25
C PRO A 491 -7.25 3.85 -7.73
N GLY A 492 -7.80 2.67 -8.03
CA GLY A 492 -8.18 2.27 -9.38
C GLY A 492 -9.52 2.76 -9.92
N VAL A 493 -10.35 3.48 -9.16
CA VAL A 493 -11.70 3.89 -9.58
C VAL A 493 -11.62 4.80 -10.81
N GLY A 494 -12.17 4.31 -11.94
CA GLY A 494 -12.08 4.98 -13.24
C GLY A 494 -10.79 4.68 -14.03
N THR A 495 -9.88 3.88 -13.49
CA THR A 495 -8.67 3.37 -14.15
C THR A 495 -8.83 1.91 -14.55
N SER A 496 -8.72 1.61 -15.84
CA SER A 496 -8.72 0.24 -16.36
C SER A 496 -7.29 -0.24 -16.59
N LEU A 497 -6.98 -1.50 -16.27
CA LEU A 497 -5.65 -2.12 -16.49
C LEU A 497 -5.76 -3.33 -17.42
N THR A 498 -4.91 -3.38 -18.44
CA THR A 498 -4.84 -4.47 -19.40
C THR A 498 -3.75 -5.46 -18.99
N MET A 499 -4.07 -6.46 -18.16
CA MET A 499 -3.07 -7.45 -17.77
C MET A 499 -2.76 -8.46 -18.88
N CYS A 500 -1.54 -8.98 -18.92
CA CYS A 500 -1.23 -10.26 -19.59
C CYS A 500 -0.92 -11.36 -18.58
N ARG A 501 -0.97 -12.62 -19.03
CA ARG A 501 -0.53 -13.78 -18.26
C ARG A 501 0.51 -14.62 -18.99
N ALA A 502 1.26 -15.38 -18.21
CA ALA A 502 2.09 -16.48 -18.68
C ALA A 502 1.27 -17.51 -19.48
N ASN A 503 1.83 -18.06 -20.56
CA ASN A 503 1.25 -19.16 -21.33
C ASN A 503 1.56 -20.57 -20.76
N TRP A 504 1.67 -20.69 -19.43
CA TRP A 504 1.86 -21.97 -18.74
C TRP A 504 0.98 -22.07 -17.48
N ALA A 505 0.45 -23.27 -17.21
CA ALA A 505 -0.66 -23.46 -16.26
C ALA A 505 -0.34 -22.97 -14.83
N SER A 506 0.87 -23.21 -14.32
CA SER A 506 1.26 -22.76 -12.98
C SER A 506 1.38 -21.22 -12.84
N GLY A 507 1.40 -20.48 -13.95
CA GLY A 507 1.32 -19.02 -13.96
C GLY A 507 -0.06 -18.43 -13.64
N TYR A 508 -1.14 -19.22 -13.75
CA TYR A 508 -2.50 -18.67 -13.80
C TYR A 508 -3.03 -18.19 -12.43
N ILE A 509 -2.88 -18.99 -11.37
CA ILE A 509 -3.41 -18.66 -10.03
C ILE A 509 -2.83 -17.35 -9.48
N GLN A 510 -1.50 -17.20 -9.54
CA GLN A 510 -0.79 -16.01 -9.07
C GLN A 510 -1.18 -14.75 -9.86
N ALA A 511 -1.39 -14.85 -11.17
CA ALA A 511 -1.91 -13.74 -11.98
C ALA A 511 -3.35 -13.37 -11.61
N GLU A 512 -4.24 -14.35 -11.40
CA GLU A 512 -5.62 -14.10 -11.01
C GLU A 512 -5.74 -13.52 -9.58
N ILE A 513 -4.86 -13.92 -8.65
CA ILE A 513 -4.79 -13.32 -7.31
C ILE A 513 -4.41 -11.84 -7.39
N VAL A 514 -3.32 -11.48 -8.10
CA VAL A 514 -2.92 -10.07 -8.28
C VAL A 514 -4.06 -9.25 -8.90
N ARG A 515 -4.74 -9.83 -9.91
CA ARG A 515 -5.93 -9.22 -10.53
C ARG A 515 -7.08 -8.98 -9.55
N GLN A 516 -7.40 -9.94 -8.68
CA GLN A 516 -8.51 -9.78 -7.72
C GLN A 516 -8.15 -8.77 -6.60
N ILE A 517 -6.88 -8.71 -6.17
CA ILE A 517 -6.37 -7.66 -5.27
C ILE A 517 -6.49 -6.27 -5.92
N LEU A 518 -6.11 -6.13 -7.19
CA LEU A 518 -6.25 -4.86 -7.93
C LEU A 518 -7.72 -4.45 -8.13
N GLN A 519 -8.63 -5.41 -8.33
CA GLN A 519 -10.07 -5.15 -8.40
C GLN A 519 -10.64 -4.73 -7.03
N GLN A 520 -10.15 -5.29 -5.93
CA GLN A 520 -10.48 -4.85 -4.57
C GLN A 520 -9.95 -3.44 -4.29
N ALA A 521 -8.79 -3.07 -4.85
CA ALA A 521 -8.26 -1.70 -4.91
C ALA A 521 -8.92 -0.80 -6.00
N GLY A 522 -10.05 -1.24 -6.57
CA GLY A 522 -10.91 -0.43 -7.44
C GLY A 522 -10.62 -0.45 -8.95
N TYR A 523 -9.56 -1.12 -9.41
CA TYR A 523 -9.16 -1.11 -10.83
C TYR A 523 -10.05 -2.00 -11.72
N GLU A 524 -10.42 -1.50 -12.90
CA GLU A 524 -11.05 -2.33 -13.96
C GLU A 524 -9.99 -3.19 -14.67
N VAL A 525 -9.58 -4.31 -14.06
CA VAL A 525 -8.59 -5.23 -14.64
C VAL A 525 -9.20 -6.17 -15.68
N SER A 526 -8.56 -6.30 -16.85
CA SER A 526 -8.95 -7.23 -17.91
C SER A 526 -8.87 -8.71 -17.48
N ASP A 527 -9.63 -9.59 -18.13
CA ASP A 527 -9.53 -11.04 -17.91
C ASP A 527 -8.17 -11.55 -18.44
N PRO A 528 -7.38 -12.29 -17.65
CA PRO A 528 -6.02 -12.67 -18.03
C PRO A 528 -6.00 -13.67 -19.19
N SER A 529 -7.08 -14.38 -19.47
CA SER A 529 -7.18 -15.28 -20.63
C SER A 529 -7.35 -14.55 -21.98
N VAL A 530 -7.43 -13.21 -21.97
CA VAL A 530 -7.47 -12.39 -23.20
C VAL A 530 -6.08 -12.19 -23.82
N ILE A 531 -5.03 -12.07 -23.00
CA ILE A 531 -3.64 -11.86 -23.44
C ILE A 531 -2.73 -12.86 -22.72
N GLU A 532 -2.45 -13.97 -23.40
CA GLU A 532 -1.63 -15.08 -22.91
C GLU A 532 -0.34 -15.17 -23.73
N LEU A 533 0.82 -14.99 -23.08
CA LEU A 533 2.13 -14.75 -23.72
C LEU A 533 3.26 -15.53 -23.03
N GLY A 534 4.31 -15.84 -23.79
CA GLY A 534 5.61 -16.25 -23.25
C GLY A 534 6.49 -15.03 -22.88
N PRO A 535 7.54 -15.20 -22.05
CA PRO A 535 8.27 -14.11 -21.40
C PRO A 535 8.72 -12.96 -22.31
N SER A 536 9.52 -13.26 -23.35
CA SER A 536 10.06 -12.24 -24.26
C SER A 536 8.95 -11.42 -24.96
N ASN A 537 7.83 -12.08 -25.28
CA ASN A 537 6.67 -11.41 -25.87
C ASN A 537 5.91 -10.56 -24.85
N ALA A 538 5.85 -10.94 -23.58
CA ALA A 538 5.16 -10.17 -22.53
C ALA A 538 5.90 -8.86 -22.23
N TYR A 539 7.23 -8.89 -22.12
CA TYR A 539 8.04 -7.67 -21.97
C TYR A 539 7.89 -6.70 -23.14
N THR A 540 7.98 -7.22 -24.37
CA THR A 540 7.75 -6.42 -25.59
C THR A 540 6.32 -5.86 -25.62
N ALA A 541 5.31 -6.67 -25.25
CA ALA A 541 3.91 -6.27 -25.23
C ALA A 541 3.61 -5.18 -24.19
N MET A 542 4.32 -5.16 -23.06
CA MET A 542 4.25 -4.08 -22.07
C MET A 542 4.89 -2.80 -22.59
N ALA A 543 6.11 -2.88 -23.13
CA ALA A 543 6.81 -1.71 -23.66
C ALA A 543 6.10 -1.08 -24.88
N GLU A 544 5.43 -1.89 -25.73
CA GLU A 544 4.56 -1.39 -26.81
C GLU A 544 3.17 -0.91 -26.34
N GLY A 545 2.87 -0.95 -25.04
CA GLY A 545 1.59 -0.48 -24.46
C GLY A 545 0.37 -1.32 -24.82
N SER A 546 0.55 -2.62 -25.07
CA SER A 546 -0.54 -3.56 -25.39
C SER A 546 -1.02 -4.39 -24.20
N CYS A 547 -0.23 -4.41 -23.12
CA CYS A 547 -0.63 -4.77 -21.76
C CYS A 547 0.12 -3.86 -20.76
N ASP A 548 -0.36 -3.76 -19.52
CA ASP A 548 0.12 -2.80 -18.53
C ASP A 548 0.98 -3.43 -17.43
N PHE A 549 0.74 -4.70 -17.11
CA PHE A 549 1.55 -5.47 -16.15
C PHE A 549 1.49 -6.99 -16.39
N TRP A 550 2.46 -7.68 -15.80
CA TRP A 550 2.60 -9.13 -15.82
C TRP A 550 3.13 -9.66 -14.48
N ALA A 551 2.41 -10.62 -13.88
CA ALA A 551 2.67 -11.15 -12.53
C ALA A 551 3.41 -12.51 -12.52
N ASN A 552 4.31 -12.74 -13.48
CA ASN A 552 5.06 -14.01 -13.61
C ASN A 552 6.53 -13.80 -13.98
N SER A 553 7.13 -12.68 -13.55
CA SER A 553 8.51 -12.31 -13.91
C SER A 553 9.53 -12.98 -13.00
N TRP A 554 10.59 -13.56 -13.55
CA TRP A 554 11.62 -14.31 -12.82
C TRP A 554 12.96 -13.55 -12.85
N TYR A 555 13.47 -13.14 -11.71
CA TYR A 555 14.73 -12.39 -11.60
C TYR A 555 15.81 -13.22 -10.87
N PRO A 556 17.08 -13.17 -11.32
CA PRO A 556 17.62 -12.28 -12.36
C PRO A 556 17.31 -12.69 -13.81
N GLY A 557 16.85 -13.93 -14.06
CA GLY A 557 16.83 -14.52 -15.41
C GLY A 557 16.02 -13.80 -16.51
N HIS A 558 15.13 -12.87 -16.17
CA HIS A 558 14.39 -12.06 -17.15
C HIS A 558 15.00 -10.69 -17.46
N PHE A 559 16.10 -10.28 -16.81
CA PHE A 559 16.74 -8.98 -17.07
C PHE A 559 17.22 -8.84 -18.54
N SER A 560 17.63 -9.94 -19.18
CA SER A 560 17.99 -9.97 -20.62
C SER A 560 16.93 -9.35 -21.53
N TRP A 561 15.64 -9.46 -21.18
CA TRP A 561 14.55 -8.91 -22.00
C TRP A 561 14.37 -7.39 -21.88
N PHE A 562 15.05 -6.72 -20.94
CA PHE A 562 15.04 -5.25 -20.83
C PHE A 562 15.89 -4.60 -21.93
N GLU A 563 16.91 -5.29 -22.41
CA GLU A 563 17.85 -4.85 -23.47
C GLU A 563 17.25 -4.96 -24.88
N ASN A 564 16.08 -5.60 -25.04
CA ASN A 564 15.39 -5.73 -26.32
C ASN A 564 15.09 -4.36 -26.94
N GLN A 565 15.67 -4.06 -28.11
CA GLN A 565 15.37 -2.83 -28.85
C GLN A 565 14.02 -2.90 -29.57
N LEU A 566 13.16 -1.90 -29.31
CA LEU A 566 11.85 -1.69 -29.93
C LEU A 566 11.97 -1.10 -31.35
N THR A 567 10.85 -1.08 -32.09
CA THR A 567 10.84 -0.71 -33.52
C THR A 567 11.13 0.77 -33.82
N ASP A 568 11.16 1.63 -32.81
CA ASP A 568 11.54 3.05 -32.87
C ASP A 568 12.96 3.35 -32.39
N GLY A 569 13.54 2.46 -31.57
CA GLY A 569 14.95 2.49 -31.14
C GLY A 569 15.18 2.54 -29.62
N SER A 570 14.14 2.77 -28.81
CA SER A 570 14.24 2.60 -27.34
C SER A 570 14.37 1.13 -26.94
N LEU A 571 14.84 0.87 -25.73
CA LEU A 571 14.88 -0.46 -25.11
C LEU A 571 13.56 -0.75 -24.38
N VAL A 572 13.28 -2.03 -24.10
CA VAL A 572 12.14 -2.41 -23.23
C VAL A 572 12.27 -1.77 -21.84
N GLY A 573 13.48 -1.73 -21.28
CA GLY A 573 13.78 -1.12 -19.99
C GLY A 573 13.56 0.40 -19.91
N ASP A 574 13.37 1.08 -21.05
CA ASP A 574 13.01 2.51 -21.07
C ASP A 574 11.52 2.73 -20.72
N HIS A 575 10.70 1.66 -20.69
CA HIS A 575 9.23 1.73 -20.52
C HIS A 575 8.65 0.73 -19.50
N VAL A 576 9.43 -0.26 -19.06
CA VAL A 576 8.98 -1.37 -18.21
C VAL A 576 9.93 -1.55 -17.04
N GLU A 577 9.37 -1.71 -15.85
CA GLU A 577 10.11 -1.86 -14.60
C GLU A 577 9.81 -3.20 -13.90
N ALA A 578 10.77 -3.69 -13.12
CA ALA A 578 10.60 -4.79 -12.18
C ALA A 578 10.21 -4.24 -10.81
N VAL A 579 9.07 -4.65 -10.26
CA VAL A 579 8.64 -4.24 -8.92
C VAL A 579 8.78 -5.42 -7.96
N PRO A 580 9.69 -5.35 -6.97
CA PRO A 580 9.84 -6.38 -5.94
C PRO A 580 8.50 -6.73 -5.30
N GLY A 581 8.28 -8.00 -4.97
CA GLY A 581 6.99 -8.49 -4.48
C GLY A 581 6.78 -9.98 -4.73
N LEU A 582 5.56 -10.46 -4.55
CA LEU A 582 5.11 -11.85 -4.76
C LEU A 582 5.91 -12.91 -3.99
N PHE A 583 7.05 -13.38 -4.50
CA PHE A 583 7.88 -14.41 -3.84
C PHE A 583 9.37 -14.09 -3.97
N GLN A 584 10.03 -13.89 -2.83
CA GLN A 584 11.48 -13.63 -2.77
C GLN A 584 12.26 -14.91 -2.40
N ASP A 585 13.47 -15.09 -2.91
CA ASP A 585 14.36 -16.24 -2.65
C ASP A 585 13.69 -17.64 -2.83
N SER A 586 12.68 -17.75 -3.71
CA SER A 586 11.73 -18.88 -3.73
C SER A 586 11.71 -19.69 -5.03
N GLY A 587 12.19 -19.13 -6.13
CA GLY A 587 12.19 -19.73 -7.46
C GLY A 587 13.36 -20.68 -7.69
N VAL A 588 13.27 -21.93 -7.23
CA VAL A 588 14.28 -22.96 -7.55
C VAL A 588 14.00 -23.57 -8.93
N GLN A 589 15.02 -23.68 -9.79
CA GLN A 589 14.92 -24.22 -11.14
C GLN A 589 16.07 -25.19 -11.47
N GLY A 590 15.91 -25.98 -12.55
CA GLY A 590 16.95 -26.84 -13.10
C GLY A 590 16.43 -28.19 -13.63
N PHE A 591 17.34 -29.15 -13.76
CA PHE A 591 17.04 -30.46 -14.34
C PHE A 591 16.56 -31.48 -13.31
N LEU A 592 15.48 -32.19 -13.62
CA LEU A 592 15.08 -33.45 -12.99
C LEU A 592 15.50 -34.65 -13.82
N VAL A 593 15.95 -35.73 -13.16
CA VAL A 593 16.27 -37.03 -13.77
C VAL A 593 15.48 -38.17 -13.12
N THR A 594 15.11 -39.20 -13.90
CA THR A 594 14.44 -40.41 -13.39
C THR A 594 15.27 -41.08 -12.27
N LYS A 595 14.75 -41.09 -11.03
CA LYS A 595 15.52 -41.48 -9.83
C LYS A 595 16.07 -42.89 -9.90
N THR A 596 15.22 -43.87 -10.23
CA THR A 596 15.59 -45.28 -10.29
C THR A 596 16.69 -45.55 -11.32
N TRP A 597 16.66 -44.85 -12.45
CA TRP A 597 17.70 -44.96 -13.48
C TRP A 597 19.01 -44.30 -13.02
N ALA A 598 18.96 -43.12 -12.41
CA ALA A 598 20.14 -42.43 -11.89
C ALA A 598 20.83 -43.23 -10.76
N GLU A 599 20.05 -43.83 -9.87
CA GLU A 599 20.55 -44.73 -8.80
C GLU A 599 21.19 -46.00 -9.37
N ASP A 600 20.54 -46.71 -10.30
CA ASP A 600 21.08 -47.94 -10.89
C ASP A 600 22.36 -47.70 -11.71
N ASN A 601 22.48 -46.53 -12.36
CA ASN A 601 23.66 -46.16 -13.18
C ASN A 601 24.74 -45.39 -12.38
N ASN A 602 24.49 -44.99 -11.14
CA ASN A 602 25.38 -44.17 -10.29
C ASN A 602 25.70 -42.82 -10.95
N VAL A 603 24.66 -42.05 -11.31
CA VAL A 603 24.78 -40.72 -11.92
C VAL A 603 24.89 -39.63 -10.86
N SER A 604 25.95 -38.83 -10.95
CA SER A 604 26.21 -37.64 -10.13
C SER A 604 25.83 -36.34 -10.84
N THR A 605 26.15 -36.21 -12.13
CA THR A 605 26.00 -34.95 -12.89
C THR A 605 25.53 -35.18 -14.32
N ILE A 606 24.99 -34.14 -14.97
CA ILE A 606 24.66 -34.17 -16.39
C ILE A 606 25.91 -34.29 -17.28
N ASP A 607 27.04 -33.71 -16.87
CA ASP A 607 28.35 -33.86 -17.51
C ASP A 607 28.84 -35.31 -17.55
N GLN A 608 28.53 -36.11 -16.52
CA GLN A 608 28.77 -37.55 -16.53
C GLN A 608 27.93 -38.25 -17.61
N ILE A 609 26.67 -37.84 -17.81
CA ILE A 609 25.80 -38.39 -18.86
C ILE A 609 26.36 -38.06 -20.25
N ASN A 610 26.68 -36.78 -20.50
CA ASN A 610 27.24 -36.31 -21.78
C ASN A 610 28.54 -37.06 -22.18
N ARG A 611 29.45 -37.31 -21.24
CA ARG A 611 30.77 -37.89 -21.55
C ARG A 611 30.77 -39.43 -21.66
N ASP A 612 29.72 -40.13 -21.24
CA ASP A 612 29.62 -41.59 -21.33
C ASP A 612 28.57 -42.03 -22.36
N GLU A 613 29.03 -42.59 -23.49
CA GLU A 613 28.19 -43.20 -24.55
C GLU A 613 27.19 -44.22 -24.00
N SER A 614 27.51 -44.91 -22.90
CA SER A 614 26.61 -45.87 -22.27
C SER A 614 25.53 -45.23 -21.38
N LEU A 615 25.59 -43.92 -21.14
CA LEU A 615 24.57 -43.14 -20.45
C LEU A 615 23.73 -42.31 -21.44
N TRP A 616 24.31 -41.38 -22.20
CA TRP A 616 23.51 -40.49 -23.06
C TRP A 616 22.75 -41.25 -24.16
N SER A 617 23.30 -42.35 -24.70
CA SER A 617 22.59 -43.14 -25.75
C SER A 617 21.39 -43.94 -25.23
N GLN A 618 21.08 -43.84 -23.93
CA GLN A 618 19.80 -44.33 -23.39
C GLN A 618 18.67 -43.27 -23.50
N PHE A 619 19.00 -42.00 -23.74
CA PHE A 619 18.07 -40.88 -23.96
C PHE A 619 17.84 -40.57 -25.45
N ASP A 620 18.59 -41.22 -26.37
CA ASP A 620 18.43 -41.14 -27.84
C ASP A 620 17.19 -41.93 -28.29
N SER A 621 15.99 -41.34 -28.16
CA SER A 621 14.72 -42.05 -28.43
C SER A 621 14.31 -42.00 -29.90
N ASP A 622 14.65 -40.93 -30.62
CA ASP A 622 14.40 -40.81 -32.06
C ASP A 622 15.45 -41.55 -32.93
N GLY A 623 16.65 -41.79 -32.38
CA GLY A 623 17.76 -42.47 -33.03
C GLY A 623 18.66 -41.56 -33.88
N ASN A 624 18.71 -40.26 -33.59
CA ASN A 624 19.57 -39.30 -34.28
C ASN A 624 21.05 -39.34 -33.83
N GLY A 625 21.31 -39.85 -32.62
CA GLY A 625 22.65 -39.98 -32.04
C GLY A 625 23.03 -38.92 -31.01
N LYS A 626 22.05 -38.32 -30.33
CA LYS A 626 22.21 -37.45 -29.14
C LYS A 626 21.20 -37.85 -28.05
N GLY A 627 21.51 -37.52 -26.80
CA GLY A 627 20.60 -37.71 -25.66
C GLY A 627 19.61 -36.55 -25.50
N GLU A 628 18.33 -36.87 -25.39
CA GLU A 628 17.24 -35.89 -25.22
C GLU A 628 17.21 -35.28 -23.81
N ILE A 629 17.26 -33.95 -23.75
CA ILE A 629 16.79 -33.13 -22.61
C ILE A 629 15.40 -32.61 -22.98
N LEU A 630 14.38 -32.92 -22.19
CA LEU A 630 13.05 -32.35 -22.36
C LEU A 630 13.07 -30.91 -21.79
N GLY A 631 12.98 -29.92 -22.67
CA GLY A 631 13.21 -28.51 -22.35
C GLY A 631 11.96 -27.65 -22.45
N CYS A 632 12.06 -26.54 -23.18
CA CYS A 632 11.06 -25.48 -23.24
C CYS A 632 10.61 -25.13 -24.69
N PRO A 633 9.60 -24.25 -24.85
CA PRO A 633 9.29 -23.61 -26.12
C PRO A 633 10.27 -22.45 -26.43
N GLU A 634 10.57 -22.22 -27.71
CA GLU A 634 11.47 -21.18 -28.29
C GLU A 634 11.17 -19.70 -27.91
N SER A 635 10.23 -19.44 -27.00
CA SER A 635 9.87 -18.09 -26.52
C SER A 635 10.05 -17.89 -25.01
N TRP A 636 10.60 -18.90 -24.33
CA TRP A 636 10.80 -18.94 -22.88
C TRP A 636 12.28 -18.91 -22.52
N THR A 637 12.63 -18.19 -21.48
CA THR A 637 14.00 -18.04 -20.94
C THR A 637 14.74 -19.37 -20.73
N CYS A 638 14.03 -20.44 -20.36
CA CYS A 638 14.66 -21.76 -20.17
C CYS A 638 15.16 -22.41 -21.48
N ASP A 639 14.63 -22.03 -22.64
CA ASP A 639 15.14 -22.44 -23.97
C ASP A 639 16.56 -21.88 -24.19
N ASP A 640 16.73 -20.57 -23.99
CA ASP A 640 18.01 -19.89 -24.08
C ASP A 640 19.01 -20.38 -23.01
N ILE A 641 18.55 -20.64 -21.77
CA ILE A 641 19.38 -21.22 -20.70
C ILE A 641 19.88 -22.62 -21.08
N ILE A 642 19.02 -23.50 -21.60
CA ILE A 642 19.39 -24.87 -21.96
C ILE A 642 20.32 -24.88 -23.18
N GLU A 643 20.06 -24.08 -24.22
CA GLU A 643 20.97 -23.98 -25.36
C GLU A 643 22.36 -23.44 -24.95
N ASN A 644 22.42 -22.42 -24.08
CA ASN A 644 23.71 -21.88 -23.60
C ASN A 644 24.45 -22.91 -22.72
N GLN A 645 23.77 -23.60 -21.80
CA GLN A 645 24.37 -24.68 -21.02
C GLN A 645 24.87 -25.84 -21.89
N ILE A 646 24.15 -26.22 -22.96
CA ILE A 646 24.62 -27.24 -23.91
C ILE A 646 25.89 -26.78 -24.63
N ALA A 647 25.95 -25.50 -25.04
CA ALA A 647 27.09 -24.94 -25.75
C ALA A 647 28.34 -24.72 -24.87
N TRP A 648 28.16 -24.50 -23.57
CA TRP A 648 29.23 -24.24 -22.59
C TRP A 648 29.70 -25.50 -21.85
N GLY A 649 28.76 -26.34 -21.43
CA GLY A 649 28.95 -27.60 -20.72
C GLY A 649 29.52 -27.45 -19.31
N ASN A 650 30.83 -27.24 -19.22
CA ASN A 650 31.57 -27.02 -17.96
C ASN A 650 32.71 -25.99 -18.11
N GLY A 651 32.59 -25.08 -19.08
CA GLY A 651 33.63 -24.10 -19.45
C GLY A 651 34.81 -24.70 -20.22
N THR A 652 34.91 -26.03 -20.36
CA THR A 652 36.00 -26.69 -21.11
C THR A 652 35.57 -27.78 -22.09
N GLU A 653 34.43 -28.44 -21.85
CA GLU A 653 33.87 -29.51 -22.68
C GLU A 653 32.35 -29.35 -22.79
N PRO A 654 31.83 -28.84 -23.94
CA PRO A 654 30.39 -28.68 -24.19
C PRO A 654 29.60 -29.99 -24.10
N TRP A 655 28.27 -29.90 -23.95
CA TRP A 655 27.38 -31.07 -23.98
C TRP A 655 27.07 -31.53 -25.42
N ASP A 656 28.12 -31.73 -26.22
CA ASP A 656 28.09 -32.11 -27.63
C ASP A 656 27.20 -33.35 -27.93
N ASN A 657 27.05 -34.27 -26.97
CA ASN A 657 26.24 -35.49 -27.11
C ASN A 657 24.79 -35.35 -26.60
N MET A 658 24.38 -34.18 -26.10
CA MET A 658 23.01 -33.89 -25.65
C MET A 658 22.31 -32.92 -26.61
N GLU A 659 20.98 -32.86 -26.61
CA GLU A 659 20.21 -31.79 -27.25
C GLU A 659 18.86 -31.54 -26.55
N GLU A 660 18.31 -30.35 -26.76
CA GLU A 660 17.00 -29.97 -26.25
C GLU A 660 15.87 -30.42 -27.19
N THR A 661 14.87 -31.09 -26.61
CA THR A 661 13.60 -31.41 -27.27
C THR A 661 12.58 -30.31 -26.97
N LYS A 662 12.39 -29.41 -27.94
CA LYS A 662 11.50 -28.24 -27.85
C LYS A 662 10.07 -28.56 -28.27
N ALA A 663 9.08 -28.28 -27.41
CA ALA A 663 7.65 -28.41 -27.67
C ALA A 663 6.82 -27.69 -26.59
N GLU A 664 5.48 -27.73 -26.70
CA GLU A 664 4.56 -27.30 -25.64
C GLU A 664 4.89 -28.03 -24.32
N TYR A 665 5.15 -27.27 -23.25
CA TYR A 665 5.75 -27.82 -22.03
C TYR A 665 4.93 -28.94 -21.38
N ASP A 666 3.60 -28.83 -21.33
CA ASP A 666 2.73 -29.88 -20.79
C ASP A 666 2.86 -31.22 -21.54
N ALA A 667 3.24 -31.20 -22.83
CA ALA A 667 3.49 -32.42 -23.60
C ALA A 667 4.85 -33.05 -23.26
N LEU A 668 5.87 -32.23 -23.01
CA LEU A 668 7.20 -32.68 -22.55
C LEU A 668 7.12 -33.23 -21.13
N PHE A 669 6.42 -32.54 -20.24
CA PHE A 669 6.13 -33.00 -18.88
C PHE A 669 5.35 -34.34 -18.88
N ALA A 670 4.30 -34.46 -19.70
CA ALA A 670 3.54 -35.72 -19.82
C ALA A 670 4.41 -36.88 -20.35
N GLU A 671 5.37 -36.60 -21.23
CA GLU A 671 6.33 -37.60 -21.70
C GLU A 671 7.35 -37.99 -20.62
N MET A 672 7.88 -37.03 -19.85
CA MET A 672 8.71 -37.32 -18.67
C MET A 672 7.96 -38.20 -17.66
N VAL A 673 6.69 -37.89 -17.40
CA VAL A 673 5.82 -38.71 -16.53
C VAL A 673 5.63 -40.13 -17.10
N ASN A 674 5.55 -40.32 -18.42
CA ASN A 674 5.54 -41.66 -19.02
C ASN A 674 6.85 -42.41 -18.77
N ARG A 675 8.00 -41.78 -19.05
CA ARG A 675 9.34 -42.37 -18.87
C ARG A 675 9.58 -42.78 -17.42
N VAL A 676 9.31 -41.87 -16.47
CA VAL A 676 9.43 -42.13 -15.03
C VAL A 676 8.50 -43.27 -14.58
N ASN A 677 7.26 -43.35 -15.06
CA ASN A 677 6.36 -44.46 -14.76
C ASN A 677 6.76 -45.81 -15.39
N ALA A 678 7.51 -45.79 -16.51
CA ALA A 678 8.09 -46.98 -17.11
C ALA A 678 9.40 -47.43 -16.41
N GLY A 679 10.04 -46.53 -15.66
CA GLY A 679 11.42 -46.71 -15.16
C GLY A 679 12.47 -46.46 -16.23
N GLU A 680 12.10 -45.72 -17.29
CA GLU A 680 12.94 -45.36 -18.43
C GLU A 680 13.64 -44.01 -18.17
N PRO A 681 14.83 -43.79 -18.74
CA PRO A 681 15.58 -42.55 -18.57
C PRO A 681 14.85 -41.35 -19.19
N GLY A 682 14.74 -40.27 -18.42
CA GLY A 682 14.37 -38.94 -18.92
C GLY A 682 15.09 -37.86 -18.11
N ILE A 683 15.37 -36.74 -18.77
CA ILE A 683 15.77 -35.47 -18.16
C ILE A 683 14.70 -34.45 -18.55
N LEU A 684 14.22 -33.65 -17.59
CA LEU A 684 13.26 -32.57 -17.80
C LEU A 684 13.74 -31.31 -17.08
N TYR A 685 13.78 -30.16 -17.74
CA TYR A 685 13.97 -28.87 -17.07
C TYR A 685 12.65 -28.44 -16.41
N THR A 686 12.68 -28.02 -15.14
CA THR A 686 11.48 -27.54 -14.42
C THR A 686 11.86 -26.58 -13.29
N TRP A 687 10.86 -25.99 -12.65
CA TRP A 687 10.99 -25.03 -11.56
C TRP A 687 9.95 -25.25 -10.45
N SER A 688 10.12 -24.56 -9.32
CA SER A 688 9.14 -24.40 -8.23
C SER A 688 8.82 -22.92 -8.01
N PRO A 689 7.57 -22.49 -7.76
CA PRO A 689 6.40 -23.31 -7.44
C PRO A 689 5.70 -23.84 -8.70
N ALA A 690 5.49 -25.16 -8.76
CA ALA A 690 4.77 -25.80 -9.84
C ALA A 690 4.09 -27.10 -9.37
N SER A 691 2.83 -27.31 -9.74
CA SER A 691 2.11 -28.58 -9.54
C SER A 691 2.79 -29.78 -10.22
N TYR A 692 3.63 -29.54 -11.24
CA TYR A 692 4.50 -30.54 -11.87
C TYR A 692 5.31 -31.36 -10.84
N LEU A 693 5.80 -30.70 -9.77
CA LEU A 693 6.59 -31.32 -8.70
C LEU A 693 5.78 -32.21 -7.74
N THR A 694 4.44 -32.21 -7.80
CA THR A 694 3.61 -33.15 -7.03
C THR A 694 3.38 -34.48 -7.76
N VAL A 695 3.73 -34.56 -9.05
CA VAL A 695 3.72 -35.78 -9.86
C VAL A 695 5.13 -36.30 -10.07
N LEU A 696 6.07 -35.41 -10.40
CA LEU A 696 7.50 -35.66 -10.47
C LEU A 696 8.14 -35.20 -9.15
N VAL A 697 7.96 -36.00 -8.09
CA VAL A 697 8.34 -35.67 -6.71
C VAL A 697 9.84 -35.93 -6.48
N PRO A 698 10.65 -34.88 -6.22
CA PRO A 698 12.06 -35.04 -5.89
C PRO A 698 12.23 -35.94 -4.66
N GLY A 699 12.98 -37.01 -4.85
CA GLY A 699 13.28 -38.01 -3.84
C GLY A 699 12.34 -39.21 -3.75
N ASP A 700 11.19 -39.24 -4.44
CA ASP A 700 10.37 -40.46 -4.58
C ASP A 700 10.57 -41.11 -5.96
N ASN A 701 10.33 -40.39 -7.06
CA ASN A 701 10.43 -40.92 -8.43
C ASN A 701 11.42 -40.18 -9.35
N VAL A 702 11.83 -38.96 -8.99
CA VAL A 702 12.88 -38.16 -9.67
C VAL A 702 13.93 -37.66 -8.67
N LEU A 703 15.05 -37.15 -9.17
CA LEU A 703 16.06 -36.39 -8.42
C LEU A 703 16.34 -35.11 -9.18
N TRP A 704 16.68 -34.03 -8.47
CA TRP A 704 17.39 -32.91 -9.09
C TRP A 704 18.78 -33.36 -9.54
N LEU A 705 19.19 -32.97 -10.74
CA LEU A 705 20.44 -33.38 -11.38
C LEU A 705 21.45 -32.24 -11.34
N SER A 706 22.58 -32.47 -10.66
CA SER A 706 23.68 -31.52 -10.51
C SER A 706 24.45 -31.28 -11.83
N VAL A 707 25.03 -30.10 -11.97
CA VAL A 707 26.09 -29.79 -12.95
C VAL A 707 27.48 -29.93 -12.31
N GLU A 708 28.55 -30.03 -13.10
CA GLU A 708 29.95 -29.99 -12.61
C GLU A 708 30.52 -28.57 -12.44
N ALA A 709 29.98 -27.59 -13.17
CA ALA A 709 30.32 -26.17 -13.09
C ALA A 709 29.10 -25.33 -13.54
N VAL A 710 29.13 -24.02 -13.32
CA VAL A 710 28.01 -23.09 -13.54
C VAL A 710 28.36 -22.10 -14.65
N LEU A 711 27.42 -21.84 -15.56
CA LEU A 711 27.62 -20.99 -16.75
C LEU A 711 28.07 -19.58 -16.38
N ASP A 712 29.19 -19.13 -16.94
CA ASP A 712 29.73 -17.77 -16.79
C ASP A 712 29.10 -16.79 -17.81
N ASP A 713 29.59 -15.54 -17.81
CA ASP A 713 29.15 -14.46 -18.71
C ASP A 713 29.51 -14.70 -20.20
N SER A 714 30.20 -15.79 -20.53
CA SER A 714 30.91 -15.98 -21.82
C SER A 714 30.05 -16.05 -23.08
N ASN A 715 28.71 -16.01 -22.96
CA ASN A 715 27.74 -16.00 -24.06
C ASN A 715 28.11 -17.01 -25.17
N PRO A 716 28.09 -18.33 -24.88
CA PRO A 716 28.65 -19.37 -25.74
C PRO A 716 27.95 -19.48 -27.11
N LEU A 717 26.73 -18.97 -27.24
CA LEU A 717 25.97 -18.92 -28.49
C LEU A 717 26.20 -17.63 -29.30
N GLY A 718 26.70 -16.56 -28.68
CA GLY A 718 26.76 -15.22 -29.27
C GLY A 718 25.38 -14.63 -29.58
N LYS A 719 24.38 -14.87 -28.71
CA LYS A 719 23.05 -14.25 -28.78
C LYS A 719 23.08 -12.88 -28.09
N GLU A 720 22.29 -11.94 -28.57
CA GLU A 720 22.08 -10.64 -27.90
C GLU A 720 21.37 -10.88 -26.55
N GLY A 721 21.88 -10.31 -25.44
CA GLY A 721 21.44 -10.63 -24.08
C GLY A 721 21.87 -12.01 -23.58
N GLY A 722 22.85 -12.65 -24.21
CA GLY A 722 23.27 -14.03 -23.92
C GLY A 722 24.02 -14.17 -22.59
N GLU A 723 24.94 -13.23 -22.32
CA GLU A 723 25.65 -13.00 -21.06
C GLU A 723 24.72 -12.96 -19.83
N ASN A 724 23.53 -12.38 -19.96
CA ASN A 724 22.53 -12.27 -18.89
C ASN A 724 21.90 -13.61 -18.46
N HIS A 725 22.32 -14.74 -19.05
CA HIS A 725 21.97 -16.10 -18.61
C HIS A 725 23.03 -16.75 -17.69
N GLN A 726 24.02 -15.97 -17.22
CA GLN A 726 25.03 -16.40 -16.26
C GLN A 726 24.45 -17.00 -14.97
N GLN A 727 25.28 -17.80 -14.28
CA GLN A 727 24.89 -18.72 -13.23
C GLN A 727 25.91 -18.72 -12.10
N GLU A 728 25.41 -18.66 -10.87
CA GLU A 728 26.21 -18.62 -9.64
C GLU A 728 26.30 -20.01 -8.98
N GLU A 729 27.09 -20.13 -7.90
CA GLU A 729 27.04 -21.31 -7.03
C GLU A 729 25.68 -21.40 -6.30
N GLY A 730 24.71 -22.02 -6.98
CA GLY A 730 23.29 -21.99 -6.66
C GLY A 730 22.80 -22.91 -5.52
N PHE A 731 21.50 -23.20 -5.54
CA PHE A 731 20.76 -23.84 -4.46
C PHE A 731 21.30 -25.24 -4.07
N THR A 732 22.11 -25.31 -3.02
CA THR A 732 22.73 -26.54 -2.49
C THR A 732 21.96 -27.22 -1.35
N ALA A 733 20.80 -26.68 -0.93
CA ALA A 733 20.14 -27.08 0.32
C ALA A 733 19.39 -28.43 0.27
N PHE A 734 19.25 -29.07 -0.90
CA PHE A 734 18.61 -30.38 -1.02
C PHE A 734 19.51 -31.52 -0.51
N GLY A 735 18.91 -32.45 0.24
CA GLY A 735 19.59 -33.67 0.68
C GLY A 735 19.91 -34.62 -0.48
N ALA A 736 20.90 -35.49 -0.26
CA ALA A 736 21.31 -36.54 -1.20
C ALA A 736 20.22 -37.59 -1.50
N ASP A 737 19.07 -37.52 -0.82
CA ASP A 737 17.86 -38.28 -1.11
C ASP A 737 16.95 -37.60 -2.16
N MET A 738 17.06 -36.28 -2.36
CA MET A 738 16.30 -35.48 -3.34
C MET A 738 17.13 -34.98 -4.53
N CYS A 739 18.47 -34.92 -4.39
CA CYS A 739 19.37 -34.31 -5.37
C CYS A 739 20.64 -35.16 -5.57
N THR A 740 21.10 -35.32 -6.81
CA THR A 740 22.40 -35.96 -7.09
C THR A 740 23.54 -35.11 -6.51
N GLN A 741 24.68 -35.72 -6.18
CA GLN A 741 25.75 -35.05 -5.43
C GLN A 741 26.89 -34.62 -6.36
N PRO A 742 27.42 -33.37 -6.26
CA PRO A 742 27.41 -32.50 -5.07
C PRO A 742 26.13 -31.70 -4.77
N CYS A 743 25.15 -31.70 -5.67
CA CYS A 743 23.97 -30.83 -5.65
C CYS A 743 24.31 -29.36 -5.88
N GLN A 744 25.10 -29.11 -6.92
CA GLN A 744 25.20 -27.81 -7.55
C GLN A 744 24.15 -27.76 -8.67
N LEU A 745 23.11 -26.94 -8.52
CA LEU A 745 22.09 -26.77 -9.57
C LEU A 745 22.53 -25.72 -10.61
N GLY A 746 23.29 -24.70 -10.22
CA GLY A 746 23.66 -23.59 -11.11
C GLY A 746 22.65 -22.44 -11.16
N TRP A 747 21.75 -22.33 -10.19
CA TRP A 747 20.91 -21.14 -10.03
C TRP A 747 20.75 -20.77 -8.56
N SER A 748 20.98 -19.50 -8.22
CA SER A 748 20.44 -18.87 -7.02
C SER A 748 18.90 -18.98 -7.04
N ALA A 749 18.27 -18.86 -5.86
CA ALA A 749 16.81 -18.96 -5.80
C ALA A 749 16.20 -17.68 -6.38
N ALA A 750 15.48 -17.81 -7.49
CA ALA A 750 14.96 -16.66 -8.22
C ALA A 750 13.84 -15.93 -7.44
N ASP A 751 13.80 -14.62 -7.63
CA ASP A 751 12.68 -13.78 -7.22
C ASP A 751 11.58 -13.88 -8.28
N ILE A 752 10.34 -14.12 -7.87
CA ILE A 752 9.17 -14.17 -8.74
C ILE A 752 8.31 -12.95 -8.41
N GLN A 753 8.26 -11.99 -9.34
CA GLN A 753 7.81 -10.62 -9.10
C GLN A 753 6.78 -10.14 -10.15
N VAL A 754 6.29 -8.91 -10.00
CA VAL A 754 5.50 -8.20 -11.01
C VAL A 754 6.43 -7.34 -11.87
N SER A 755 6.27 -7.39 -13.18
CA SER A 755 6.76 -6.34 -14.08
C SER A 755 5.60 -5.49 -14.57
N ALA A 756 5.78 -4.19 -14.72
CA ALA A 756 4.73 -3.28 -15.18
C ALA A 756 5.32 -2.10 -15.96
N ARG A 757 4.46 -1.43 -16.74
CA ARG A 757 4.80 -0.19 -17.44
C ARG A 757 5.05 0.93 -16.43
N THR A 758 6.16 1.67 -16.57
CA THR A 758 6.57 2.70 -15.61
C THR A 758 5.53 3.80 -15.45
N ASP A 759 4.93 4.29 -16.55
CA ASP A 759 3.87 5.30 -16.53
C ASP A 759 2.57 4.83 -15.85
N MET A 760 2.36 3.52 -15.73
CA MET A 760 1.24 2.93 -14.99
C MET A 760 1.58 2.70 -13.51
N LEU A 761 2.86 2.50 -13.17
CA LEU A 761 3.34 2.40 -11.78
C LEU A 761 3.30 3.74 -11.06
N ASP A 762 3.64 4.81 -11.77
CA ASP A 762 3.72 6.17 -11.22
C ASP A 762 2.36 6.88 -11.19
N ALA A 763 1.38 6.37 -11.93
CA ALA A 763 -0.01 6.83 -11.88
C ALA A 763 -0.65 6.63 -10.49
N ASN A 764 -1.68 7.41 -10.20
CA ASN A 764 -2.47 7.35 -8.96
C ASN A 764 -1.58 7.42 -7.70
N ASP A 765 -0.76 8.48 -7.62
CA ASP A 765 0.21 8.76 -6.54
C ASP A 765 1.15 7.58 -6.22
N GLY A 766 1.60 6.86 -7.26
CA GLY A 766 2.49 5.70 -7.11
C GLY A 766 1.83 4.49 -6.44
N PHE A 767 0.50 4.37 -6.46
CA PHE A 767 -0.20 3.33 -5.70
C PHE A 767 0.21 1.91 -6.11
N LEU A 768 0.38 1.63 -7.41
CA LEU A 768 0.78 0.30 -7.88
C LEU A 768 2.23 -0.04 -7.47
N ARG A 769 3.12 0.95 -7.52
CA ARG A 769 4.50 0.89 -7.00
C ARG A 769 4.55 0.54 -5.50
N LYS A 770 3.59 1.04 -4.70
CA LYS A 770 3.45 0.70 -3.27
C LYS A 770 2.77 -0.65 -3.02
N LEU A 771 1.79 -1.03 -3.84
CA LEU A 771 0.98 -2.24 -3.61
C LEU A 771 1.69 -3.54 -3.99
N PHE A 772 2.37 -3.60 -5.15
CA PHE A 772 3.00 -4.85 -5.61
C PHE A 772 4.04 -5.42 -4.61
N PRO A 773 4.88 -4.62 -3.92
CA PRO A 773 5.77 -5.10 -2.86
C PRO A 773 5.08 -5.69 -1.64
N LEU A 774 3.83 -5.33 -1.38
CA LEU A 774 3.07 -5.82 -0.22
C LEU A 774 2.38 -7.16 -0.51
N ILE A 775 2.01 -7.43 -1.76
CA ILE A 775 1.41 -8.70 -2.18
C ILE A 775 2.43 -9.84 -2.01
N LYS A 776 2.37 -10.57 -0.90
CA LYS A 776 3.28 -11.67 -0.54
C LYS A 776 2.51 -12.96 -0.19
N PRO A 777 1.85 -13.62 -1.16
CA PRO A 777 1.12 -14.87 -0.93
C PRO A 777 2.06 -16.04 -0.54
N SER A 778 1.54 -16.99 0.23
CA SER A 778 2.31 -18.17 0.66
C SER A 778 2.67 -19.07 -0.53
N ILE A 779 3.97 -19.35 -0.68
CA ILE A 779 4.52 -20.27 -1.69
C ILE A 779 3.90 -21.68 -1.63
N LEU A 780 3.49 -22.11 -0.43
CA LEU A 780 2.82 -23.40 -0.21
C LEU A 780 1.36 -23.36 -0.64
N ASP A 781 0.65 -22.28 -0.34
CA ASP A 781 -0.76 -22.09 -0.70
C ASP A 781 -0.90 -22.08 -2.23
N ILE A 782 -0.04 -21.30 -2.89
CA ILE A 782 0.04 -21.20 -4.35
C ILE A 782 0.37 -22.57 -4.96
N SER A 783 1.26 -23.34 -4.35
CA SER A 783 1.54 -24.72 -4.77
C SER A 783 0.32 -25.65 -4.61
N PHE A 784 -0.48 -25.50 -3.55
CA PHE A 784 -1.72 -26.28 -3.38
C PHE A 784 -2.82 -25.85 -4.35
N LEU A 785 -3.01 -24.55 -4.58
CA LEU A 785 -3.98 -24.02 -5.54
C LEU A 785 -3.64 -24.44 -6.98
N GLN A 786 -2.35 -24.51 -7.35
CA GLN A 786 -1.92 -25.08 -8.63
C GLN A 786 -2.25 -26.59 -8.74
N VAL A 787 -2.22 -27.35 -7.63
CA VAL A 787 -2.66 -28.76 -7.62
C VAL A 787 -4.17 -28.85 -7.80
N ASP A 788 -4.96 -28.07 -7.06
CA ASP A 788 -6.42 -28.05 -7.20
C ASP A 788 -6.88 -27.51 -8.57
N GLN A 789 -6.08 -26.64 -9.21
CA GLN A 789 -6.25 -26.24 -10.61
C GLN A 789 -6.02 -27.44 -11.56
N THR A 790 -5.01 -28.26 -11.28
CA THR A 790 -4.60 -29.43 -12.09
C THR A 790 -5.57 -30.61 -11.96
N ASP A 791 -6.11 -30.84 -10.75
CA ASP A 791 -7.15 -31.86 -10.48
C ASP A 791 -8.57 -31.41 -10.92
N GLY A 792 -8.74 -30.13 -11.28
CA GLY A 792 -9.97 -29.51 -11.79
C GLY A 792 -10.18 -29.68 -13.30
N ASP A 793 -10.75 -28.65 -13.94
CA ASP A 793 -10.90 -28.60 -15.41
C ASP A 793 -9.92 -27.64 -16.11
N GLY A 794 -9.03 -26.99 -15.35
CA GLY A 794 -8.03 -26.04 -15.84
C GLY A 794 -8.58 -24.76 -16.46
N SER A 795 -9.90 -24.51 -16.39
CA SER A 795 -10.52 -23.33 -17.01
C SER A 795 -10.23 -22.05 -16.22
N GLN A 796 -10.28 -20.91 -16.90
CA GLN A 796 -10.17 -19.59 -16.27
C GLN A 796 -11.25 -19.37 -15.18
N ALA A 797 -12.43 -19.97 -15.32
CA ALA A 797 -13.48 -19.91 -14.30
C ALA A 797 -13.10 -20.70 -13.03
N HIS A 798 -12.47 -21.86 -13.17
CA HIS A 798 -11.96 -22.67 -12.05
C HIS A 798 -10.76 -21.99 -11.38
N VAL A 799 -9.86 -21.38 -12.15
CA VAL A 799 -8.76 -20.53 -11.62
C VAL A 799 -9.32 -19.35 -10.81
N ALA A 800 -10.34 -18.66 -11.31
CA ALA A 800 -11.01 -17.57 -10.59
C ALA A 800 -11.72 -18.04 -9.32
N GLU A 801 -12.40 -19.20 -9.33
CA GLU A 801 -13.03 -19.79 -8.14
C GLU A 801 -11.99 -20.13 -7.06
N LEU A 802 -10.85 -20.71 -7.44
CA LEU A 802 -9.74 -21.00 -6.53
C LEU A 802 -9.07 -19.73 -5.97
N ALA A 803 -8.82 -18.73 -6.82
CA ALA A 803 -8.28 -17.45 -6.41
C ALA A 803 -9.23 -16.72 -5.44
N SER A 804 -10.53 -16.65 -5.74
CA SER A 804 -11.52 -16.04 -4.84
C SER A 804 -11.68 -16.79 -3.52
N GLY A 805 -11.47 -18.12 -3.51
CA GLY A 805 -11.37 -18.91 -2.28
C GLY A 805 -10.17 -18.48 -1.42
N TRP A 806 -8.98 -18.37 -2.03
CA TRP A 806 -7.79 -17.90 -1.33
C TRP A 806 -7.91 -16.45 -0.83
N MET A 807 -8.49 -15.55 -1.64
CA MET A 807 -8.78 -14.17 -1.27
C MET A 807 -9.71 -14.09 -0.04
N ALA A 808 -10.74 -14.94 0.04
CA ALA A 808 -11.63 -14.99 1.18
C ALA A 808 -10.96 -15.55 2.45
N ASP A 809 -10.09 -16.56 2.32
CA ASP A 809 -9.31 -17.11 3.45
C ASP A 809 -8.17 -16.16 3.91
N ASN A 810 -7.80 -15.14 3.12
CA ASN A 810 -6.71 -14.19 3.38
C ASN A 810 -7.17 -12.71 3.39
N ALA A 811 -8.46 -12.44 3.54
CA ALA A 811 -9.04 -11.08 3.41
C ALA A 811 -8.31 -10.04 4.29
N ASP A 812 -8.11 -10.34 5.57
CA ASP A 812 -7.37 -9.50 6.53
C ASP A 812 -5.97 -9.09 6.04
N HIS A 813 -5.29 -9.95 5.27
CA HIS A 813 -3.98 -9.65 4.69
C HIS A 813 -4.08 -8.78 3.43
N VAL A 814 -5.06 -9.07 2.56
CA VAL A 814 -5.30 -8.28 1.34
C VAL A 814 -5.74 -6.86 1.67
N ASP A 815 -6.70 -6.70 2.59
CA ASP A 815 -7.16 -5.39 3.03
C ASP A 815 -6.04 -4.60 3.71
N ALA A 816 -5.17 -5.26 4.50
CA ALA A 816 -3.98 -4.62 5.09
C ALA A 816 -2.98 -4.16 4.01
N TRP A 817 -2.71 -4.95 2.97
CA TRP A 817 -1.82 -4.55 1.87
C TRP A 817 -2.37 -3.36 1.09
N ILE A 818 -3.68 -3.33 0.84
CA ILE A 818 -4.34 -2.21 0.15
C ILE A 818 -4.34 -0.95 1.03
N ALA A 819 -4.68 -1.07 2.32
CA ALA A 819 -4.70 0.05 3.26
C ALA A 819 -3.30 0.65 3.50
N GLU A 820 -2.26 -0.17 3.57
CA GLU A 820 -0.87 0.26 3.69
C GLU A 820 -0.43 1.06 2.44
N ALA A 821 -0.70 0.55 1.23
CA ALA A 821 -0.42 1.27 -0.01
C ALA A 821 -1.26 2.55 -0.20
N MET A 822 -2.41 2.67 0.47
CA MET A 822 -3.27 3.86 0.49
C MET A 822 -2.80 4.96 1.47
N LYS A 823 -1.77 4.72 2.31
CA LYS A 823 -1.33 5.71 3.29
C LYS A 823 -0.75 6.97 2.62
N PRO A 824 -1.09 8.18 3.09
CA PRO A 824 -0.54 9.42 2.57
C PRO A 824 0.92 9.56 2.98
N VAL A 825 1.79 9.73 1.98
CA VAL A 825 3.24 9.83 2.14
C VAL A 825 3.62 11.13 2.85
N ASN A 826 4.44 11.04 3.90
CA ASN A 826 5.14 12.20 4.44
C ASN A 826 6.41 12.47 3.63
N LEU A 827 6.31 13.31 2.59
CA LEU A 827 7.45 13.72 1.76
C LEU A 827 8.47 14.62 2.49
N THR A 828 8.23 14.99 3.76
CA THR A 828 9.12 15.86 4.53
C THR A 828 9.47 15.30 5.92
N PRO A 829 10.08 14.10 6.03
CA PRO A 829 10.41 13.49 7.32
C PRO A 829 11.53 14.23 8.07
N GLY A 830 12.46 14.87 7.36
CA GLY A 830 13.62 15.57 7.94
C GLY A 830 13.34 16.91 8.62
N VAL A 831 12.07 17.35 8.73
CA VAL A 831 11.71 18.70 9.18
C VAL A 831 12.12 18.94 10.63
N GLY A 832 13.17 19.75 10.80
CA GLY A 832 13.77 20.07 12.10
C GLY A 832 15.12 19.40 12.36
N THR A 833 15.57 18.53 11.46
CA THR A 833 16.90 17.91 11.50
C THR A 833 17.85 18.63 10.53
N SER A 834 19.03 19.00 11.03
CA SER A 834 20.12 19.58 10.21
C SER A 834 21.25 18.57 10.04
N LEU A 835 21.80 18.45 8.83
CA LEU A 835 22.87 17.50 8.50
C LEU A 835 24.11 18.23 7.95
N THR A 836 25.31 17.83 8.36
CA THR A 836 26.57 18.40 7.90
C THR A 836 27.21 17.47 6.87
N MET A 837 27.20 17.82 5.59
CA MET A 837 27.88 17.01 4.57
C MET A 837 29.35 17.41 4.39
N CYS A 838 30.16 16.45 3.95
CA CYS A 838 31.50 16.69 3.39
C CYS A 838 31.55 16.19 1.94
N ARG A 839 32.32 16.87 1.07
CA ARG A 839 32.46 16.51 -0.35
C ARG A 839 33.88 16.15 -0.76
N ALA A 840 33.95 15.35 -1.81
CA ALA A 840 35.13 15.12 -2.65
C ALA A 840 35.87 16.41 -3.05
N ASN A 841 37.20 16.40 -2.94
CA ASN A 841 38.11 17.43 -3.47
C ASN A 841 38.46 17.22 -4.96
N TRP A 842 37.59 16.55 -5.73
CA TRP A 842 37.73 16.34 -7.16
C TRP A 842 36.42 16.65 -7.89
N ALA A 843 36.51 17.05 -9.16
CA ALA A 843 35.38 17.62 -9.90
C ALA A 843 34.15 16.70 -9.98
N SER A 844 34.33 15.41 -10.31
CA SER A 844 33.21 14.48 -10.54
C SER A 844 32.36 14.18 -9.30
N GLY A 845 32.94 14.25 -8.10
CA GLY A 845 32.19 14.04 -6.86
C GLY A 845 31.31 15.22 -6.44
N TYR A 846 31.53 16.43 -6.99
CA TYR A 846 30.81 17.63 -6.60
C TYR A 846 29.33 17.58 -7.01
N ILE A 847 29.02 17.25 -8.28
CA ILE A 847 27.63 17.18 -8.75
C ILE A 847 26.83 16.08 -8.03
N GLN A 848 27.44 14.90 -7.82
CA GLN A 848 26.84 13.81 -7.03
C GLN A 848 26.48 14.27 -5.60
N ALA A 849 27.38 15.00 -4.95
CA ALA A 849 27.15 15.52 -3.61
C ALA A 849 26.00 16.55 -3.58
N GLU A 850 25.96 17.51 -4.51
CA GLU A 850 24.88 18.52 -4.55
C GLU A 850 23.51 17.90 -4.90
N ILE A 851 23.45 16.84 -5.72
CA ILE A 851 22.22 16.08 -5.99
C ILE A 851 21.69 15.43 -4.70
N VAL A 852 22.50 14.61 -4.01
CA VAL A 852 22.09 13.96 -2.74
C VAL A 852 21.62 14.99 -1.71
N ARG A 853 22.30 16.14 -1.65
CA ARG A 853 21.90 17.28 -0.81
C ARG A 853 20.54 17.87 -1.19
N GLN A 854 20.21 18.02 -2.46
CA GLN A 854 18.92 18.58 -2.89
C GLN A 854 17.79 17.58 -2.66
N ILE A 855 18.02 16.28 -2.85
CA ILE A 855 17.07 15.20 -2.48
C ILE A 855 16.78 15.24 -0.96
N LEU A 856 17.81 15.32 -0.11
CA LEU A 856 17.62 15.46 1.33
C LEU A 856 16.90 16.76 1.73
N GLN A 857 17.12 17.87 1.00
CA GLN A 857 16.37 19.12 1.24
C GLN A 857 14.90 19.02 0.81
N GLN A 858 14.59 18.26 -0.22
CA GLN A 858 13.22 17.93 -0.63
C GLN A 858 12.53 17.07 0.45
N ALA A 859 13.26 16.10 1.02
CA ALA A 859 12.88 15.36 2.23
C ALA A 859 12.85 16.20 3.53
N GLY A 860 13.05 17.53 3.45
CA GLY A 860 12.87 18.47 4.56
C GLY A 860 14.09 18.73 5.45
N TYR A 861 15.26 18.13 5.16
CA TYR A 861 16.47 18.29 5.97
C TYR A 861 17.20 19.63 5.72
N GLU A 862 17.70 20.26 6.80
CA GLU A 862 18.63 21.39 6.69
C GLU A 862 20.07 20.90 6.42
N VAL A 863 20.35 20.51 5.17
CA VAL A 863 21.69 20.04 4.76
C VAL A 863 22.67 21.21 4.55
N SER A 864 23.89 21.08 5.08
CA SER A 864 24.97 22.05 4.91
C SER A 864 25.42 22.19 3.44
N ASP A 865 26.13 23.27 3.16
CA ASP A 865 26.66 23.61 1.84
C ASP A 865 27.94 22.80 1.54
N PRO A 866 28.02 22.06 0.42
CA PRO A 866 29.16 21.19 0.12
C PRO A 866 30.44 21.98 -0.18
N SER A 867 30.39 23.29 -0.41
CA SER A 867 31.61 24.12 -0.50
C SER A 867 32.29 24.36 0.86
N VAL A 868 31.67 23.97 1.98
CA VAL A 868 32.16 24.27 3.34
C VAL A 868 33.17 23.25 3.85
N ILE A 869 33.02 21.96 3.50
CA ILE A 869 33.92 20.87 3.92
C ILE A 869 34.34 20.05 2.71
N GLU A 870 35.48 20.40 2.14
CA GLU A 870 36.14 19.72 1.02
C GLU A 870 37.35 18.93 1.53
N LEU A 871 37.38 17.61 1.28
CA LEU A 871 38.38 16.68 1.81
C LEU A 871 38.82 15.66 0.74
N GLY A 872 39.92 14.94 0.98
CA GLY A 872 40.23 13.68 0.29
C GLY A 872 39.66 12.47 1.05
N PRO A 873 39.54 11.28 0.42
CA PRO A 873 38.75 10.16 0.95
C PRO A 873 39.12 9.76 2.38
N SER A 874 40.40 9.47 2.66
CA SER A 874 40.86 9.06 3.99
C SER A 874 40.53 10.10 5.08
N ASN A 875 40.63 11.40 4.75
CA ASN A 875 40.30 12.48 5.69
C ASN A 875 38.79 12.60 5.92
N ALA A 876 37.95 12.24 4.95
CA ALA A 876 36.50 12.24 5.09
C ALA A 876 36.01 11.18 6.08
N TYR A 877 36.56 9.96 5.99
CA TYR A 877 36.26 8.88 6.93
C TYR A 877 36.64 9.25 8.37
N THR A 878 37.81 9.85 8.60
CA THR A 878 38.18 10.40 9.92
C THR A 878 37.26 11.55 10.33
N ALA A 879 36.92 12.47 9.42
CA ALA A 879 36.04 13.61 9.73
C ALA A 879 34.60 13.18 10.09
N MET A 880 34.08 12.11 9.50
CA MET A 880 32.81 11.51 9.89
C MET A 880 32.91 10.85 11.27
N ALA A 881 33.92 10.00 11.51
CA ALA A 881 34.07 9.32 12.78
C ALA A 881 34.41 10.28 13.96
N GLU A 882 35.05 11.42 13.70
CA GLU A 882 35.24 12.51 14.68
C GLU A 882 34.05 13.47 14.80
N GLY A 883 32.94 13.25 14.06
CA GLY A 883 31.72 14.07 14.12
C GLY A 883 31.86 15.49 13.57
N SER A 884 32.76 15.69 12.60
CA SER A 884 32.97 16.96 11.88
C SER A 884 32.17 17.07 10.58
N CYS A 885 31.76 15.94 10.01
CA CYS A 885 30.64 15.82 9.07
C CYS A 885 29.83 14.55 9.40
N ASP A 886 28.67 14.41 8.79
CA ASP A 886 27.67 13.39 9.08
C ASP A 886 27.51 12.36 7.94
N PHE A 887 27.75 12.76 6.69
CA PHE A 887 27.80 11.86 5.54
C PHE A 887 28.68 12.38 4.39
N TRP A 888 29.01 11.46 3.49
CA TRP A 888 29.81 11.62 2.28
C TRP A 888 29.22 10.79 1.14
N ALA A 889 28.95 11.41 -0.02
CA ALA A 889 28.18 10.82 -1.12
C ALA A 889 29.03 10.17 -2.25
N ASN A 890 30.35 9.99 -2.03
CA ASN A 890 31.30 9.58 -3.08
C ASN A 890 32.21 8.44 -2.59
N SER A 891 31.65 7.39 -1.99
CA SER A 891 32.42 6.30 -1.39
C SER A 891 32.54 5.10 -2.33
N TRP A 892 33.76 4.75 -2.72
CA TRP A 892 34.04 3.70 -3.70
C TRP A 892 34.30 2.36 -3.00
N TYR A 893 33.45 1.36 -3.22
CA TYR A 893 33.60 0.02 -2.64
C TYR A 893 33.92 -1.03 -3.72
N PRO A 894 34.81 -2.00 -3.45
CA PRO A 894 35.44 -2.29 -2.16
C PRO A 894 36.60 -1.35 -1.76
N GLY A 895 37.13 -0.54 -2.69
CA GLY A 895 38.41 0.17 -2.52
C GLY A 895 38.56 1.09 -1.30
N HIS A 896 37.48 1.57 -0.69
CA HIS A 896 37.51 2.40 0.53
C HIS A 896 37.38 1.61 1.85
N PHE A 897 37.19 0.29 1.83
CA PHE A 897 37.02 -0.49 3.07
C PHE A 897 38.23 -0.41 4.02
N SER A 898 39.46 -0.27 3.51
CA SER A 898 40.67 -0.06 4.35
C SER A 898 40.53 1.12 5.31
N TRP A 899 39.81 2.17 4.92
CA TRP A 899 39.64 3.36 5.76
C TRP A 899 38.71 3.14 6.96
N PHE A 900 37.96 2.03 7.03
CA PHE A 900 37.20 1.63 8.22
C PHE A 900 38.13 1.11 9.32
N GLU A 901 39.29 0.55 8.96
CA GLU A 901 40.29 0.01 9.88
C GLU A 901 41.22 1.08 10.48
N ASN A 902 41.11 2.34 10.03
CA ASN A 902 41.87 3.46 10.58
C ASN A 902 41.57 3.66 12.08
N GLN A 903 42.61 3.57 12.92
CA GLN A 903 42.51 3.83 14.35
C GLN A 903 42.50 5.33 14.68
N LEU A 904 41.44 5.78 15.36
CA LEU A 904 41.26 7.14 15.86
C LEU A 904 42.15 7.43 17.09
N THR A 905 42.24 8.71 17.47
CA THR A 905 43.13 9.17 18.55
C THR A 905 42.78 8.66 19.96
N ASP A 906 41.59 8.06 20.14
CA ASP A 906 41.16 7.43 21.38
C ASP A 906 41.36 5.89 21.42
N GLY A 907 41.63 5.27 20.26
CA GLY A 907 41.84 3.84 20.08
C GLY A 907 40.68 3.06 19.45
N SER A 908 39.54 3.70 19.17
CA SER A 908 38.46 3.13 18.33
C SER A 908 38.84 3.14 16.84
N LEU A 909 38.12 2.38 16.01
CA LEU A 909 38.26 2.36 14.55
C LEU A 909 37.23 3.29 13.91
N VAL A 910 37.49 3.77 12.68
CA VAL A 910 36.48 4.51 11.90
C VAL A 910 35.19 3.70 11.75
N GLY A 911 35.29 2.39 11.48
CA GLY A 911 34.15 1.49 11.35
C GLY A 911 33.38 1.20 12.65
N ASP A 912 33.83 1.70 13.80
CA ASP A 912 33.02 1.71 15.03
C ASP A 912 31.96 2.84 15.02
N HIS A 913 32.05 3.81 14.09
CA HIS A 913 31.21 5.02 14.05
C HIS A 913 30.63 5.37 12.67
N VAL A 914 31.17 4.77 11.60
CA VAL A 914 30.79 5.05 10.20
C VAL A 914 30.32 3.77 9.52
N GLU A 915 29.24 3.91 8.75
CA GLU A 915 28.54 2.85 8.03
C GLU A 915 28.66 3.09 6.51
N ALA A 916 28.76 2.02 5.74
CA ALA A 916 28.52 2.05 4.30
C ALA A 916 27.04 1.75 4.06
N VAL A 917 26.31 2.66 3.41
CA VAL A 917 24.90 2.46 3.07
C VAL A 917 24.84 2.17 1.56
N PRO A 918 24.56 0.92 1.14
CA PRO A 918 24.53 0.55 -0.28
C PRO A 918 23.56 1.42 -1.07
N GLY A 919 23.95 1.94 -2.23
CA GLY A 919 23.16 2.90 -2.99
C GLY A 919 23.97 3.71 -4.01
N LEU A 920 23.34 4.75 -4.58
CA LEU A 920 23.85 5.61 -5.66
C LEU A 920 24.19 4.89 -6.98
N PHE A 921 25.26 4.10 -7.01
CA PHE A 921 25.72 3.42 -8.22
C PHE A 921 26.22 2.02 -7.88
N GLN A 922 25.61 1.00 -8.47
CA GLN A 922 26.08 -0.38 -8.41
C GLN A 922 26.88 -0.71 -9.68
N ASP A 923 27.96 -1.47 -9.57
CA ASP A 923 28.77 -1.99 -10.70
C ASP A 923 29.19 -0.95 -11.77
N SER A 924 29.27 0.33 -11.40
CA SER A 924 29.46 1.44 -12.34
C SER A 924 30.87 2.05 -12.33
N GLY A 925 31.61 1.83 -11.25
CA GLY A 925 32.91 2.45 -10.97
C GLY A 925 34.08 1.72 -11.62
N VAL A 926 34.26 1.88 -12.93
CA VAL A 926 35.43 1.33 -13.64
C VAL A 926 36.67 2.17 -13.35
N GLN A 927 37.83 1.55 -13.10
CA GLN A 927 39.11 2.24 -12.85
C GLN A 927 40.30 1.52 -13.49
N GLY A 928 41.42 2.23 -13.67
CA GLY A 928 42.69 1.65 -14.10
C GLY A 928 43.58 2.59 -14.90
N PHE A 929 44.50 2.03 -15.69
CA PHE A 929 45.46 2.79 -16.49
C PHE A 929 44.96 3.08 -17.91
N LEU A 930 45.06 4.33 -18.35
CA LEU A 930 44.99 4.72 -19.76
C LEU A 930 46.38 4.91 -20.35
N VAL A 931 46.60 4.42 -21.56
CA VAL A 931 47.82 4.64 -22.37
C VAL A 931 47.50 5.40 -23.66
N THR A 932 48.43 6.20 -24.16
CA THR A 932 48.29 6.91 -25.44
C THR A 932 48.13 5.93 -26.61
N LYS A 933 46.97 5.93 -27.29
CA LYS A 933 46.57 4.88 -28.25
C LYS A 933 47.56 4.72 -29.40
N THR A 934 47.87 5.82 -30.09
CA THR A 934 48.75 5.81 -31.27
C THR A 934 50.16 5.29 -30.94
N TRP A 935 50.68 5.60 -29.75
CA TRP A 935 51.97 5.09 -29.28
C TRP A 935 51.90 3.59 -28.94
N ALA A 936 50.85 3.14 -28.25
CA ALA A 936 50.66 1.74 -27.90
C ALA A 936 50.52 0.84 -29.15
N GLU A 937 49.79 1.32 -30.16
CA GLU A 937 49.66 0.66 -31.47
C GLU A 937 50.99 0.60 -32.23
N ASP A 938 51.72 1.72 -32.38
CA ASP A 938 53.00 1.77 -33.11
C ASP A 938 54.10 0.90 -32.45
N ASN A 939 54.03 0.69 -31.13
CA ASN A 939 54.98 -0.13 -30.37
C ASN A 939 54.48 -1.57 -30.09
N ASN A 940 53.25 -1.93 -30.49
CA ASN A 940 52.59 -3.21 -30.20
C ASN A 940 52.61 -3.53 -28.69
N VAL A 941 52.01 -2.66 -27.87
CA VAL A 941 51.91 -2.82 -26.41
C VAL A 941 50.62 -3.54 -26.03
N SER A 942 50.75 -4.63 -25.27
CA SER A 942 49.64 -5.39 -24.69
C SER A 942 49.44 -5.11 -23.20
N THR A 943 50.51 -4.94 -22.42
CA THR A 943 50.44 -4.77 -20.96
C THR A 943 51.45 -3.76 -20.41
N ILE A 944 51.21 -3.24 -19.20
CA ILE A 944 52.20 -2.43 -18.48
C ILE A 944 53.46 -3.23 -18.09
N ASP A 945 53.34 -4.53 -17.84
CA ASP A 945 54.47 -5.45 -17.61
C ASP A 945 55.41 -5.56 -18.82
N GLN A 946 54.86 -5.46 -20.04
CA GLN A 946 55.67 -5.36 -21.25
C GLN A 946 56.47 -4.05 -21.28
N ILE A 947 55.87 -2.93 -20.88
CA ILE A 947 56.55 -1.63 -20.80
C ILE A 947 57.69 -1.69 -19.78
N ASN A 948 57.39 -2.15 -18.55
CA ASN A 948 58.37 -2.28 -17.46
C ASN A 948 59.59 -3.14 -17.84
N ARG A 949 59.40 -4.25 -18.57
CA ARG A 949 60.50 -5.20 -18.88
C ARG A 949 61.34 -4.81 -20.11
N ASP A 950 60.88 -3.89 -20.97
CA ASP A 950 61.64 -3.46 -22.15
C ASP A 950 62.19 -2.02 -21.98
N GLU A 951 63.52 -1.91 -21.88
CA GLU A 951 64.25 -0.63 -21.82
C GLU A 951 63.90 0.31 -22.99
N SER A 952 63.51 -0.22 -24.15
CA SER A 952 63.08 0.60 -25.30
C SER A 952 61.64 1.11 -25.22
N LEU A 953 60.86 0.65 -24.24
CA LEU A 953 59.50 1.14 -23.95
C LEU A 953 59.50 2.09 -22.74
N TRP A 954 59.86 1.63 -21.54
CA TRP A 954 59.75 2.46 -20.34
C TRP A 954 60.60 3.74 -20.40
N SER A 955 61.77 3.71 -21.05
CA SER A 955 62.64 4.91 -21.17
C SER A 955 62.08 5.99 -22.10
N GLN A 956 60.96 5.75 -22.77
CA GLN A 956 60.21 6.79 -23.47
C GLN A 956 59.32 7.63 -22.52
N PHE A 957 59.04 7.12 -21.31
CA PHE A 957 58.28 7.80 -20.25
C PHE A 957 59.19 8.46 -19.19
N ASP A 958 60.51 8.34 -19.30
CA ASP A 958 61.52 8.96 -18.41
C ASP A 958 61.71 10.45 -18.79
N SER A 959 60.77 11.32 -18.43
CA SER A 959 60.78 12.73 -18.88
C SER A 959 61.67 13.63 -18.00
N ASP A 960 61.80 13.32 -16.70
CA ASP A 960 62.73 14.02 -15.80
C ASP A 960 64.20 13.56 -15.95
N GLY A 961 64.42 12.35 -16.48
CA GLY A 961 65.73 11.76 -16.73
C GLY A 961 66.36 11.06 -15.53
N ASN A 962 65.55 10.59 -14.57
CA ASN A 962 66.02 9.84 -13.40
C ASN A 962 66.32 8.36 -13.70
N GLY A 963 65.76 7.80 -14.77
CA GLY A 963 65.97 6.42 -15.20
C GLY A 963 64.84 5.45 -14.86
N LYS A 964 63.60 5.94 -14.77
CA LYS A 964 62.36 5.17 -14.64
C LYS A 964 61.26 5.76 -15.54
N GLY A 965 60.29 4.94 -15.92
CA GLY A 965 59.11 5.39 -16.68
C GLY A 965 58.02 5.97 -15.78
N GLU A 966 57.53 7.16 -16.12
CA GLU A 966 56.45 7.85 -15.39
C GLU A 966 55.07 7.21 -15.62
N ILE A 967 54.40 6.90 -14.51
CA ILE A 967 52.94 6.72 -14.43
C ILE A 967 52.37 8.01 -13.83
N LEU A 968 51.47 8.70 -14.53
CA LEU A 968 50.77 9.86 -13.97
C LEU A 968 49.68 9.33 -13.02
N GLY A 969 49.85 9.56 -11.72
CA GLY A 969 49.03 8.94 -10.66
C GLY A 969 48.12 9.92 -9.93
N CYS A 970 48.23 9.93 -8.61
CA CYS A 970 47.31 10.63 -7.71
C CYS A 970 48.02 11.53 -6.66
N PRO A 971 47.26 12.31 -5.87
CA PRO A 971 47.76 12.93 -4.64
C PRO A 971 47.92 11.89 -3.52
N GLU A 972 48.95 12.06 -2.66
CA GLU A 972 49.30 11.22 -1.47
C GLU A 972 48.18 11.01 -0.40
N SER A 973 46.94 11.46 -0.67
CA SER A 973 45.79 11.36 0.24
C SER A 973 44.58 10.64 -0.38
N TRP A 974 44.75 10.05 -1.57
CA TRP A 974 43.72 9.35 -2.33
C TRP A 974 44.09 7.88 -2.51
N THR A 975 43.08 7.00 -2.48
CA THR A 975 43.22 5.54 -2.57
C THR A 975 44.04 5.04 -3.76
N CYS A 976 44.01 5.75 -4.90
CA CYS A 976 44.78 5.40 -6.08
C CYS A 976 46.32 5.49 -5.88
N ASP A 977 46.80 6.35 -4.96
CA ASP A 977 48.22 6.42 -4.58
C ASP A 977 48.69 5.08 -3.97
N ASP A 978 47.92 4.57 -3.00
CA ASP A 978 48.18 3.27 -2.37
C ASP A 978 48.04 2.10 -3.35
N ILE A 979 47.04 2.12 -4.25
CA ILE A 979 46.85 1.10 -5.29
C ILE A 979 48.05 1.07 -6.25
N ILE A 980 48.49 2.22 -6.78
CA ILE A 980 49.60 2.30 -7.73
C ILE A 980 50.91 1.89 -7.07
N GLU A 981 51.20 2.31 -5.83
CA GLU A 981 52.40 1.85 -5.12
C GLU A 981 52.39 0.33 -4.86
N ASN A 982 51.23 -0.26 -4.51
CA ASN A 982 51.14 -1.71 -4.29
C ASN A 982 51.30 -2.48 -5.61
N GLN A 983 50.66 -2.04 -6.70
CA GLN A 983 50.85 -2.64 -8.03
C GLN A 983 52.31 -2.54 -8.50
N ILE A 984 52.99 -1.41 -8.31
CA ILE A 984 54.43 -1.28 -8.63
C ILE A 984 55.27 -2.27 -7.82
N ALA A 985 54.95 -2.47 -6.54
CA ALA A 985 55.68 -3.37 -5.63
C ALA A 985 55.42 -4.87 -5.90
N TRP A 986 54.32 -5.21 -6.58
CA TRP A 986 53.87 -6.59 -6.84
C TRP A 986 54.11 -7.03 -8.30
N GLY A 987 53.83 -6.12 -9.25
CA GLY A 987 54.01 -6.28 -10.69
C GLY A 987 53.10 -7.34 -11.33
N ASN A 988 53.57 -8.59 -11.36
CA ASN A 988 52.81 -9.76 -11.79
C ASN A 988 52.83 -10.92 -10.78
N GLY A 989 53.05 -10.61 -9.50
CA GLY A 989 53.22 -11.59 -8.42
C GLY A 989 54.56 -12.35 -8.42
N THR A 990 55.41 -12.14 -9.46
CA THR A 990 56.74 -12.77 -9.55
C THR A 990 57.87 -11.79 -9.88
N GLU A 991 57.60 -10.73 -10.65
CA GLU A 991 58.54 -9.66 -11.00
C GLU A 991 57.85 -8.29 -10.78
N PRO A 992 58.36 -7.40 -9.92
CA PRO A 992 57.76 -6.08 -9.67
C PRO A 992 58.05 -5.09 -10.81
N TRP A 993 57.36 -3.94 -10.81
CA TRP A 993 57.59 -2.86 -11.78
C TRP A 993 58.78 -1.97 -11.42
N ASP A 994 59.94 -2.59 -11.18
CA ASP A 994 61.21 -1.94 -10.76
C ASP A 994 61.60 -0.73 -11.64
N ASN A 995 61.24 -0.72 -12.94
CA ASN A 995 61.59 0.34 -13.89
C ASN A 995 60.50 1.42 -14.06
N MET A 996 59.36 1.34 -13.38
CA MET A 996 58.29 2.35 -13.40
C MET A 996 58.23 3.13 -12.07
N GLU A 997 57.66 4.34 -12.05
CA GLU A 997 57.29 5.03 -10.81
C GLU A 997 56.09 5.97 -10.98
N GLU A 998 55.42 6.28 -9.87
CA GLU A 998 54.29 7.20 -9.84
C GLU A 998 54.74 8.67 -9.74
N THR A 999 54.20 9.51 -10.62
CA THR A 999 54.29 10.97 -10.55
C THR A 999 53.09 11.51 -9.79
N LYS A 1000 53.31 11.90 -8.52
CA LYS A 1000 52.29 12.37 -7.58
C LYS A 1000 52.15 13.91 -7.62
N ALA A 1001 50.94 14.41 -7.85
CA ALA A 1001 50.59 15.84 -7.85
C ALA A 1001 49.05 16.04 -7.79
N GLU A 1002 48.59 17.29 -7.79
CA GLU A 1002 47.16 17.61 -7.97
C GLU A 1002 46.64 17.02 -9.29
N TYR A 1003 45.53 16.27 -9.24
CA TYR A 1003 45.10 15.41 -10.34
C TYR A 1003 44.83 16.19 -11.65
N ASP A 1004 44.18 17.36 -11.58
CA ASP A 1004 43.93 18.25 -12.72
C ASP A 1004 45.22 18.58 -13.51
N ALA A 1005 46.36 18.70 -12.82
CA ALA A 1005 47.64 19.00 -13.45
C ALA A 1005 48.25 17.78 -14.15
N LEU A 1006 48.07 16.58 -13.58
CA LEU A 1006 48.49 15.30 -14.18
C LEU A 1006 47.62 14.96 -15.40
N PHE A 1007 46.31 15.15 -15.29
CA PHE A 1007 45.38 15.00 -16.41
C PHE A 1007 45.69 15.99 -17.54
N ALA A 1008 45.92 17.28 -17.23
CA ALA A 1008 46.29 18.27 -18.25
C ALA A 1008 47.63 17.93 -18.94
N GLU A 1009 48.58 17.33 -18.23
CA GLU A 1009 49.84 16.83 -18.80
C GLU A 1009 49.62 15.61 -19.70
N MET A 1010 48.80 14.64 -19.29
CA MET A 1010 48.40 13.51 -20.14
C MET A 1010 47.72 14.00 -21.44
N VAL A 1011 46.81 14.97 -21.34
CA VAL A 1011 46.16 15.60 -22.50
C VAL A 1011 47.19 16.28 -23.41
N ASN A 1012 48.26 16.90 -22.88
CA ASN A 1012 49.35 17.44 -23.71
C ASN A 1012 50.10 16.32 -24.45
N ARG A 1013 50.48 15.24 -23.76
CA ARG A 1013 51.21 14.10 -24.34
C ARG A 1013 50.40 13.42 -25.45
N VAL A 1014 49.13 13.10 -25.19
CA VAL A 1014 48.21 12.51 -26.16
C VAL A 1014 48.03 13.42 -27.39
N ASN A 1015 47.86 14.73 -27.22
CA ASN A 1015 47.76 15.69 -28.34
C ASN A 1015 49.07 15.85 -29.14
N ALA A 1016 50.22 15.53 -28.54
CA ALA A 1016 51.51 15.52 -29.22
C ALA A 1016 51.81 14.18 -29.93
N GLY A 1017 51.07 13.10 -29.59
CA GLY A 1017 51.44 11.72 -29.94
C GLY A 1017 52.63 11.19 -29.15
N GLU A 1018 52.88 11.79 -27.98
CA GLU A 1018 53.97 11.43 -27.06
C GLU A 1018 53.44 10.43 -26.01
N PRO A 1019 54.28 9.50 -25.52
CA PRO A 1019 53.86 8.47 -24.56
C PRO A 1019 53.47 9.05 -23.19
N GLY A 1020 52.24 8.77 -22.78
CA GLY A 1020 51.77 8.93 -21.40
C GLY A 1020 50.98 7.70 -20.94
N ILE A 1021 51.10 7.40 -19.64
CA ILE A 1021 50.21 6.53 -18.86
C ILE A 1021 49.57 7.40 -17.77
N LEU A 1022 48.26 7.29 -17.58
CA LEU A 1022 47.50 8.00 -16.53
C LEU A 1022 46.59 7.00 -15.80
N TYR A 1023 46.56 7.02 -14.48
CA TYR A 1023 45.52 6.33 -13.71
C TYR A 1023 44.23 7.15 -13.71
N THR A 1024 43.09 6.56 -14.04
CA THR A 1024 41.78 7.24 -14.04
C THR A 1024 40.62 6.29 -13.78
N TRP A 1025 39.40 6.84 -13.73
CA TRP A 1025 38.18 6.12 -13.42
C TRP A 1025 36.95 6.71 -14.15
N SER A 1026 35.84 5.97 -14.14
CA SER A 1026 34.52 6.33 -14.66
C SER A 1026 33.51 6.24 -13.51
N PRO A 1027 32.55 7.19 -13.34
CA PRO A 1027 32.26 8.34 -14.19
C PRO A 1027 33.20 9.52 -13.95
N ALA A 1028 33.80 10.02 -15.02
CA ALA A 1028 34.63 11.23 -15.01
C ALA A 1028 34.54 11.97 -16.36
N SER A 1029 34.33 13.30 -16.33
CA SER A 1029 34.41 14.14 -17.53
C SER A 1029 35.75 14.03 -18.26
N TYR A 1030 36.82 13.63 -17.57
CA TYR A 1030 38.14 13.31 -18.12
C TYR A 1030 38.09 12.36 -19.33
N LEU A 1031 37.20 11.35 -19.30
CA LEU A 1031 37.03 10.36 -20.37
C LEU A 1031 36.39 10.93 -21.65
N THR A 1032 35.85 12.16 -21.61
CA THR A 1032 35.36 12.86 -22.81
C THR A 1032 36.45 13.60 -23.59
N VAL A 1033 37.63 13.78 -22.98
CA VAL A 1033 38.83 14.36 -23.61
C VAL A 1033 39.87 13.28 -23.89
N LEU A 1034 40.06 12.35 -22.94
CA LEU A 1034 40.87 11.14 -23.09
C LEU A 1034 39.94 9.96 -23.38
N VAL A 1035 39.42 9.91 -24.61
CA VAL A 1035 38.39 8.96 -25.05
C VAL A 1035 39.02 7.59 -25.35
N PRO A 1036 38.69 6.53 -24.59
CA PRO A 1036 39.11 5.17 -24.90
C PRO A 1036 38.61 4.77 -26.29
N GLY A 1037 39.52 4.27 -27.13
CA GLY A 1037 39.22 3.88 -28.51
C GLY A 1037 39.47 4.96 -29.57
N ASP A 1038 39.51 6.25 -29.24
CA ASP A 1038 39.90 7.31 -30.19
C ASP A 1038 41.37 7.73 -29.99
N ASN A 1039 41.73 8.25 -28.81
CA ASN A 1039 43.05 8.82 -28.55
C ASN A 1039 43.84 8.13 -27.42
N VAL A 1040 43.17 7.34 -26.58
CA VAL A 1040 43.76 6.48 -25.54
C VAL A 1040 43.20 5.05 -25.63
N LEU A 1041 43.84 4.12 -24.91
CA LEU A 1041 43.35 2.76 -24.65
C LEU A 1041 43.43 2.50 -23.16
N TRP A 1042 42.51 1.70 -22.61
CA TRP A 1042 42.74 1.05 -21.32
C TRP A 1042 43.91 0.05 -21.46
N LEU A 1043 44.83 0.06 -20.49
CA LEU A 1043 46.06 -0.72 -20.49
C LEU A 1043 45.96 -1.89 -19.51
N SER A 1044 46.07 -3.11 -20.05
CA SER A 1044 46.02 -4.37 -19.29
C SER A 1044 47.25 -4.60 -18.41
N VAL A 1045 47.07 -5.37 -17.34
CA VAL A 1045 48.13 -6.03 -16.56
C VAL A 1045 48.29 -7.49 -17.03
N GLU A 1046 49.42 -8.15 -16.70
CA GLU A 1046 49.58 -9.61 -16.91
C GLU A 1046 48.98 -10.47 -15.80
N ALA A 1047 48.78 -9.91 -14.61
CA ALA A 1047 48.17 -10.58 -13.46
C ALA A 1047 47.54 -9.52 -12.54
N VAL A 1048 46.58 -9.92 -11.70
CA VAL A 1048 45.86 -9.02 -10.77
C VAL A 1048 46.43 -9.15 -9.36
N LEU A 1049 46.65 -8.01 -8.67
CA LEU A 1049 47.21 -7.96 -7.30
C LEU A 1049 46.36 -8.77 -6.31
N ASP A 1050 46.98 -9.76 -5.65
CA ASP A 1050 46.34 -10.60 -4.63
C ASP A 1050 46.35 -9.96 -3.22
N ASP A 1051 45.82 -10.69 -2.23
CA ASP A 1051 45.75 -10.30 -0.80
C ASP A 1051 47.13 -10.11 -0.11
N SER A 1052 48.23 -10.18 -0.86
CA SER A 1052 49.60 -10.31 -0.33
C SER A 1052 50.15 -9.06 0.35
N ASN A 1053 49.50 -7.90 0.22
CA ASN A 1053 49.88 -6.61 0.82
C ASN A 1053 51.40 -6.32 0.67
N PRO A 1054 51.89 -6.09 -0.56
CA PRO A 1054 53.31 -6.10 -0.90
C PRO A 1054 54.12 -5.00 -0.19
N LEU A 1055 53.48 -3.90 0.19
CA LEU A 1055 54.09 -2.80 0.95
C LEU A 1055 54.09 -3.03 2.47
N GLY A 1056 53.21 -3.90 2.98
CA GLY A 1056 52.96 -4.07 4.42
C GLY A 1056 52.34 -2.83 5.07
N LYS A 1057 51.47 -2.11 4.35
CA LYS A 1057 50.66 -1.00 4.87
C LYS A 1057 49.48 -1.57 5.68
N GLU A 1058 49.06 -0.89 6.73
CA GLU A 1058 47.89 -1.33 7.53
C GLU A 1058 46.61 -1.19 6.66
N GLY A 1059 45.82 -2.26 6.53
CA GLY A 1059 44.67 -2.34 5.61
C GLY A 1059 45.03 -2.50 4.12
N GLY A 1060 46.31 -2.72 3.76
CA GLY A 1060 46.78 -2.78 2.38
C GLY A 1060 46.31 -4.01 1.58
N GLU A 1061 45.88 -5.07 2.27
CA GLU A 1061 45.21 -6.25 1.71
C GLU A 1061 43.85 -5.91 1.05
N ASN A 1062 43.17 -4.85 1.50
CA ASN A 1062 41.92 -4.38 0.89
C ASN A 1062 42.12 -3.66 -0.46
N HIS A 1063 43.37 -3.58 -0.96
CA HIS A 1063 43.69 -3.15 -2.32
C HIS A 1063 43.86 -4.33 -3.29
N GLN A 1064 43.41 -5.53 -2.90
CA GLN A 1064 43.33 -6.69 -3.80
C GLN A 1064 42.54 -6.37 -5.07
N GLN A 1065 42.78 -7.19 -6.08
CA GLN A 1065 42.27 -7.06 -7.43
C GLN A 1065 41.72 -8.40 -7.91
N GLU A 1066 40.58 -8.33 -8.58
CA GLU A 1066 39.84 -9.49 -9.07
C GLU A 1066 39.85 -9.52 -10.60
N GLU A 1067 39.26 -10.54 -11.22
CA GLU A 1067 39.09 -10.56 -12.68
C GLU A 1067 38.14 -9.42 -13.08
N GLY A 1068 38.75 -8.34 -13.60
CA GLY A 1068 38.09 -7.04 -13.68
C GLY A 1068 37.25 -6.82 -14.95
N PHE A 1069 36.49 -5.73 -14.94
CA PHE A 1069 35.51 -5.35 -15.97
C PHE A 1069 35.97 -5.64 -17.41
N THR A 1070 35.33 -6.65 -18.03
CA THR A 1070 35.72 -7.27 -19.31
C THR A 1070 35.06 -6.65 -20.54
N ALA A 1071 33.95 -5.92 -20.37
CA ALA A 1071 33.05 -5.51 -21.45
C ALA A 1071 33.61 -4.45 -22.44
N PHE A 1072 34.88 -4.04 -22.32
CA PHE A 1072 35.51 -3.14 -23.29
C PHE A 1072 35.90 -3.86 -24.58
N GLY A 1073 35.42 -3.32 -25.71
CA GLY A 1073 35.85 -3.76 -27.03
C GLY A 1073 37.37 -3.70 -27.22
N ALA A 1074 37.90 -4.64 -28.03
CA ALA A 1074 39.33 -4.74 -28.32
C ALA A 1074 39.93 -3.53 -29.09
N ASP A 1075 39.09 -2.57 -29.49
CA ASP A 1075 39.47 -1.26 -30.02
C ASP A 1075 39.62 -0.19 -28.93
N MET A 1076 39.03 -0.36 -27.75
CA MET A 1076 39.16 0.52 -26.57
C MET A 1076 40.22 0.07 -25.57
N CYS A 1077 40.66 -1.19 -25.63
CA CYS A 1077 41.46 -1.81 -24.58
C CYS A 1077 42.57 -2.74 -25.10
N THR A 1078 43.79 -2.64 -24.54
CA THR A 1078 44.92 -3.49 -24.95
C THR A 1078 44.71 -4.94 -24.52
N GLN A 1079 44.80 -5.87 -25.48
CA GLN A 1079 44.48 -7.28 -25.24
C GLN A 1079 45.52 -7.94 -24.31
N PRO A 1080 45.09 -8.70 -23.27
CA PRO A 1080 43.77 -9.34 -23.11
C PRO A 1080 42.62 -8.51 -22.51
N CYS A 1081 42.84 -7.23 -22.19
CA CYS A 1081 41.90 -6.37 -21.45
C CYS A 1081 41.65 -6.79 -20.00
N GLN A 1082 42.64 -7.39 -19.36
CA GLN A 1082 42.63 -7.67 -17.94
C GLN A 1082 43.10 -6.43 -17.19
N LEU A 1083 42.16 -5.59 -16.72
CA LEU A 1083 42.50 -4.36 -15.99
C LEU A 1083 42.86 -4.64 -14.52
N GLY A 1084 42.16 -5.56 -13.87
CA GLY A 1084 42.37 -5.90 -12.46
C GLY A 1084 41.54 -5.07 -11.48
N TRP A 1085 40.33 -4.67 -11.87
CA TRP A 1085 39.34 -4.13 -10.93
C TRP A 1085 37.95 -4.63 -11.34
N SER A 1086 37.28 -5.32 -10.42
CA SER A 1086 35.82 -5.45 -10.44
C SER A 1086 35.20 -4.04 -10.45
N ALA A 1087 34.01 -3.89 -11.05
CA ALA A 1087 33.38 -2.58 -11.13
C ALA A 1087 32.99 -2.12 -9.72
N ALA A 1088 33.38 -0.90 -9.33
CA ALA A 1088 33.18 -0.43 -7.98
C ALA A 1088 31.76 0.15 -7.80
N ASP A 1089 31.17 -0.12 -6.64
CA ASP A 1089 29.99 0.60 -6.19
C ASP A 1089 30.40 2.02 -5.73
N ILE A 1090 29.60 3.03 -6.07
CA ILE A 1090 29.77 4.41 -5.55
C ILE A 1090 28.58 4.70 -4.65
N GLN A 1091 28.79 4.59 -3.34
CA GLN A 1091 27.75 4.59 -2.31
C GLN A 1091 27.86 5.81 -1.38
N VAL A 1092 26.92 5.92 -0.42
CA VAL A 1092 27.00 6.87 0.68
C VAL A 1092 27.72 6.23 1.88
N SER A 1093 28.69 6.94 2.45
CA SER A 1093 29.15 6.65 3.82
C SER A 1093 28.54 7.65 4.79
N ALA A 1094 28.05 7.19 5.93
CA ALA A 1094 27.35 8.02 6.90
C ALA A 1094 27.68 7.60 8.34
N ARG A 1095 27.54 8.51 9.30
CA ARG A 1095 27.69 8.19 10.72
C ARG A 1095 26.57 7.27 11.20
N THR A 1096 26.92 6.13 11.80
CA THR A 1096 25.96 5.16 12.36
C THR A 1096 25.03 5.81 13.38
N ASP A 1097 25.54 6.68 14.26
CA ASP A 1097 24.73 7.35 15.28
C ASP A 1097 23.81 8.46 14.73
N MET A 1098 24.04 8.90 13.48
CA MET A 1098 23.15 9.79 12.74
C MET A 1098 22.06 8.99 12.00
N LEU A 1099 22.42 7.86 11.38
CA LEU A 1099 21.46 6.92 10.78
C LEU A 1099 20.46 6.40 11.83
N ASP A 1100 20.96 5.97 13.00
CA ASP A 1100 20.16 5.52 14.15
C ASP A 1100 19.22 6.60 14.72
N ALA A 1101 19.53 7.88 14.51
CA ALA A 1101 18.76 9.02 15.02
C ALA A 1101 17.67 9.52 14.06
N ASN A 1102 17.50 8.87 12.90
CA ASN A 1102 16.49 9.19 11.89
C ASN A 1102 15.49 8.05 11.67
N ASP A 1103 15.23 7.25 12.71
CA ASP A 1103 14.24 6.17 12.83
C ASP A 1103 14.26 5.04 11.77
N GLY A 1104 15.18 5.10 10.79
CA GLY A 1104 15.29 4.18 9.65
C GLY A 1104 15.63 4.97 8.40
N PHE A 1105 14.67 5.80 7.97
CA PHE A 1105 14.60 6.63 6.75
C PHE A 1105 15.88 6.88 5.94
N LEU A 1106 16.99 7.30 6.54
CA LEU A 1106 18.23 7.58 5.80
C LEU A 1106 18.96 6.31 5.33
N ARG A 1107 18.79 5.18 6.03
CA ARG A 1107 19.24 3.86 5.56
C ARG A 1107 18.42 3.36 4.38
N ASP A 1108 17.16 3.79 4.27
CA ASP A 1108 16.23 3.37 3.23
C ASP A 1108 16.25 4.32 2.02
N LEU A 1109 16.52 5.62 2.22
CA LEU A 1109 16.65 6.61 1.15
C LEU A 1109 17.95 6.49 0.35
N PHE A 1110 19.11 6.34 0.99
CA PHE A 1110 20.39 6.29 0.26
C PHE A 1110 20.50 5.12 -0.76
N PRO A 1111 19.92 3.92 -0.52
CA PRO A 1111 19.79 2.87 -1.53
C PRO A 1111 18.94 3.23 -2.74
N LEU A 1112 17.91 4.06 -2.56
CA LEU A 1112 16.93 4.38 -3.60
C LEU A 1112 17.39 5.49 -4.53
N ILE A 1113 18.20 6.44 -4.02
CA ILE A 1113 18.87 7.43 -4.87
C ILE A 1113 19.74 6.69 -5.89
N LYS A 1114 19.29 6.60 -7.15
CA LYS A 1114 19.99 5.92 -8.26
C LYS A 1114 20.00 6.77 -9.54
N PRO A 1115 20.67 7.94 -9.55
CA PRO A 1115 20.80 8.77 -10.74
C PRO A 1115 21.52 8.04 -11.89
N SER A 1116 21.18 8.35 -13.14
CA SER A 1116 21.79 7.72 -14.32
C SER A 1116 23.30 8.00 -14.42
N ILE A 1117 24.08 6.96 -14.74
CA ILE A 1117 25.54 7.05 -14.93
C ILE A 1117 25.92 7.94 -16.12
N LEU A 1118 25.06 7.97 -17.14
CA LEU A 1118 25.20 8.85 -18.29
C LEU A 1118 24.84 10.30 -17.94
N ASP A 1119 23.79 10.52 -17.15
CA ASP A 1119 23.36 11.84 -16.69
C ASP A 1119 24.46 12.50 -15.86
N ILE A 1120 24.99 11.78 -14.87
CA ILE A 1120 26.12 12.26 -14.08
C ILE A 1120 27.33 12.54 -14.98
N SER A 1121 27.60 11.71 -15.98
CA SER A 1121 28.70 11.97 -16.93
C SER A 1121 28.46 13.23 -17.77
N PHE A 1122 27.24 13.49 -18.23
CA PHE A 1122 26.89 14.73 -18.95
C PHE A 1122 26.93 15.97 -18.06
N LEU A 1123 26.36 15.91 -16.85
CA LEU A 1123 26.41 17.02 -15.89
C LEU A 1123 27.85 17.34 -15.46
N GLN A 1124 28.73 16.34 -15.39
CA GLN A 1124 30.17 16.57 -15.18
C GLN A 1124 30.83 17.28 -16.37
N VAL A 1125 30.42 16.99 -17.61
CA VAL A 1125 30.88 17.74 -18.79
C VAL A 1125 30.39 19.19 -18.71
N ASP A 1126 29.11 19.43 -18.46
CA ASP A 1126 28.56 20.78 -18.34
C ASP A 1126 29.14 21.56 -17.13
N GLN A 1127 29.50 20.88 -16.05
CA GLN A 1127 30.28 21.44 -14.94
C GLN A 1127 31.69 21.86 -15.38
N THR A 1128 32.32 21.08 -16.27
CA THR A 1128 33.69 21.28 -16.76
C THR A 1128 33.78 22.38 -17.83
N ASP A 1129 32.79 22.47 -18.72
CA ASP A 1129 32.66 23.52 -19.75
C ASP A 1129 32.12 24.85 -19.17
N GLY A 1130 31.57 24.83 -17.95
CA GLY A 1130 31.10 25.99 -17.20
C GLY A 1130 32.22 26.78 -16.51
N ASP A 1131 31.90 27.41 -15.36
CA ASP A 1131 32.89 28.09 -14.51
C ASP A 1131 33.33 27.29 -13.28
N GLY A 1132 32.82 26.05 -13.13
CA GLY A 1132 33.10 25.15 -12.01
C GLY A 1132 32.67 25.68 -10.63
N SER A 1133 31.92 26.79 -10.56
CA SER A 1133 31.51 27.37 -9.28
C SER A 1133 30.39 26.58 -8.63
N GLN A 1134 30.31 26.68 -7.29
CA GLN A 1134 29.19 26.12 -6.51
C GLN A 1134 27.82 26.52 -7.07
N ALA A 1135 27.67 27.76 -7.54
CA ALA A 1135 26.40 28.25 -8.09
C ALA A 1135 26.05 27.56 -9.42
N HIS A 1136 27.06 27.27 -10.26
CA HIS A 1136 26.89 26.51 -11.50
C HIS A 1136 26.57 25.03 -11.23
N VAL A 1137 27.27 24.39 -10.27
CA VAL A 1137 26.97 23.00 -9.86
C VAL A 1137 25.56 22.89 -9.27
N ALA A 1138 25.13 23.86 -8.45
CA ALA A 1138 23.77 23.90 -7.93
C ALA A 1138 22.70 24.17 -9.01
N GLU A 1139 22.99 24.99 -10.03
CA GLU A 1139 22.10 25.20 -11.18
C GLU A 1139 21.96 23.93 -12.03
N LEU A 1140 23.05 23.19 -12.24
CA LEU A 1140 23.04 21.88 -12.92
C LEU A 1140 22.27 20.83 -12.12
N ALA A 1141 22.54 20.71 -10.81
CA ALA A 1141 21.82 19.78 -9.94
C ALA A 1141 20.32 20.12 -9.88
N SER A 1142 19.94 21.39 -9.72
CA SER A 1142 18.52 21.79 -9.73
C SER A 1142 17.84 21.61 -11.10
N GLY A 1143 18.60 21.62 -12.20
CA GLY A 1143 18.11 21.21 -13.51
C GLY A 1143 17.77 19.73 -13.55
N TRP A 1144 18.75 18.88 -13.20
CA TRP A 1144 18.55 17.43 -13.13
C TRP A 1144 17.43 17.02 -12.18
N MET A 1145 17.34 17.64 -10.99
CA MET A 1145 16.26 17.44 -10.01
C MET A 1145 14.88 17.83 -10.55
N ALA A 1146 14.79 18.80 -11.47
CA ALA A 1146 13.52 19.19 -12.08
C ALA A 1146 13.13 18.27 -13.25
N ASP A 1147 14.11 17.75 -13.98
CA ASP A 1147 13.91 16.77 -15.05
C ASP A 1147 13.64 15.34 -14.51
N ASN A 1148 14.01 15.06 -13.24
CA ASN A 1148 13.83 13.77 -12.54
C ASN A 1148 12.92 13.89 -11.29
N ALA A 1149 12.07 14.92 -11.21
CA ALA A 1149 11.32 15.25 -10.00
C ALA A 1149 10.45 14.09 -9.49
N ASP A 1150 9.77 13.39 -10.40
CA ASP A 1150 8.88 12.28 -10.07
C ASP A 1150 9.65 11.08 -9.47
N HIS A 1151 10.86 10.79 -9.96
CA HIS A 1151 11.74 9.76 -9.38
C HIS A 1151 12.26 10.17 -8.00
N VAL A 1152 12.60 11.45 -7.80
CA VAL A 1152 13.05 11.96 -6.49
C VAL A 1152 11.94 11.89 -5.44
N ASP A 1153 10.72 12.32 -5.78
CA ASP A 1153 9.58 12.19 -4.87
C ASP A 1153 9.22 10.72 -4.62
N ALA A 1154 9.37 9.83 -5.60
CA ALA A 1154 9.20 8.38 -5.41
C ALA A 1154 10.23 7.78 -4.43
N TRP A 1155 11.53 8.11 -4.55
CA TRP A 1155 12.57 7.63 -3.62
C TRP A 1155 12.34 8.12 -2.19
N ILE A 1156 11.93 9.39 -2.03
CA ILE A 1156 11.58 9.97 -0.72
C ILE A 1156 10.31 9.30 -0.18
N ALA A 1157 9.35 8.96 -1.04
CA ALA A 1157 8.10 8.31 -0.66
C ALA A 1157 8.29 6.87 -0.17
N GLU A 1158 9.09 6.09 -0.89
CA GLU A 1158 9.38 4.70 -0.57
C GLU A 1158 10.22 4.60 0.71
N ALA A 1159 11.25 5.45 0.88
CA ALA A 1159 12.00 5.55 2.13
C ALA A 1159 11.15 5.99 3.33
N ALA A 1160 10.08 6.77 3.11
CA ALA A 1160 9.16 7.21 4.15
C ALA A 1160 8.06 6.18 4.49
N ALA A 1161 8.09 4.99 3.87
CA ALA A 1161 7.16 3.89 4.10
C ALA A 1161 7.79 2.66 4.80
N GLY A 1162 9.11 2.68 5.06
CA GLY A 1162 9.83 1.68 5.86
C GLY A 1162 9.70 1.88 7.37
#